data_AF-A0A6A2FP35-F1
#
_entry.id   AF-A0A6A2FP35-F1
#
_cell.length_a   1.000
_cell.length_b   1.000
_cell.length_c   1.000
_cell.angle_alpha   90.00
_cell.angle_beta   90.00
_cell.angle_gamma   90.00
#
_symmetry.space_group_name_H-M   'P 1'
#
loop_
_entity.id
_entity.type
_entity.pdbx_description
1 polymer ?
#
loop_
_entity_poly.entity_id
_entity_poly.type
_entity_poly.pdbx_seq_one_letter_code
_entity_poly.pdbx_strand_id
1 'polypeptide(L)'
;MAKENTNNYLLMIGIDEYNDSEFSRLNSSVKDCLDIKETLFKRYEFFSEKTTELYNEKATNYRIQSELGSISNLIKPEDNLVIYFSGHGGIDNKTKRGFWIPYDAKNEHTTWISNETLITYLSKINAKHIFLISDCCFSRSILITTPTKGFFTDASDYDDTQSRWALTSGENEVNDGGEHENTLFAEKIISFLNNSKVNFRVSKLIEYVKDEYSANSFQKPQGHPLNLEYHRGGEFIFKIQKRILEQSIEIKGYKDFEAVLQLHRPNATYKKVDSFEDATQKIGYEIFSELDRVKNQGTYFLCLYENTDITKTHERIKRTKNGVLKENSLIILVPRRKKKNQNENIKYTDSIKRTFRPRNLFFLDDFIQKECTPINYNPTNHNGFLDISNFVIPSYDINNQIYDTVDFYTDWITQGDEPILALVGAGGIGKTTIAQFIADKYMQNNTESTVLFIESGSIASELIKMKKESFISIYTFYETMCLEIGSNFQKLNESLFKLNFDAGNLLIIIDGLDEVISKVPNFDVNDFIESILFSNSELGNGKVVLTCRTHFWNQALYRSSQLKTIELLPFNDTQMNNFFFKTFINDKKKISKCLEIAKNFELSSEEIKHHYHPYVLDVIRTIVDSEQDFFEASLFDETHSFNPRIKNDYIIHRIFYREHLRYENISVSQQLNVFTECAIKYRGVVPITMFNSIISDAIGNHVDNNVFEILKAHPLLKNNKNSIQFKYDFLTDYFRGIYLTKFIDNSFTNNKVTNQLLTILNENCWFGSGFLEDVNNRIEVWDENCILRCSELISKLQDNNELSGQQKIKAISSLFSACLTINLHKKNNDIEQNTRLLKDLFAISNNEIKGLQMLNIHNNEGKIKFDFRDLKITKSTIDNFYFFWECLFNENTFFSECSIYNINSEQVKVLSIPEQNFHNCTVDDKFKAAFKKHKSSISIEKENIEIYLRDFFRLFFSYGKLQPQTLDKAHKGREAYNSLRRSYGRIGSGLFEFNEIIDFLRKEKILEKDQIYGETKVSVAESYRTDIVKFIKDGTPTKLIFNLIKKLKDNKA
;
A
#
# COMPACT_ATOMS: atom_id res chain seq x y z
N MET A 1 40.16 6.91 2.64
CA MET A 1 40.00 8.37 2.81
C MET A 1 38.93 8.57 3.87
N ALA A 2 39.24 9.31 4.94
CA ALA A 2 38.24 9.65 5.95
C ALA A 2 37.13 10.46 5.28
N LYS A 3 35.86 10.04 5.42
CA LYS A 3 34.72 10.89 5.02
C LYS A 3 34.80 12.16 5.87
N GLU A 4 35.07 13.30 5.25
CA GLU A 4 34.96 14.61 5.91
C GLU A 4 33.54 14.77 6.44
N ASN A 5 33.39 15.28 7.66
CA ASN A 5 32.09 15.49 8.30
C ASN A 5 31.29 16.57 7.55
N THR A 6 30.25 16.16 6.83
CA THR A 6 29.19 17.04 6.32
C THR A 6 28.52 17.81 7.47
N ASN A 7 28.45 19.14 7.38
CA ASN A 7 27.79 19.98 8.39
C ASN A 7 26.42 20.45 7.91
N ASN A 8 25.46 20.54 8.83
CA ASN A 8 24.15 21.15 8.58
C ASN A 8 24.11 22.55 9.20
N TYR A 9 24.14 23.59 8.36
CA TYR A 9 23.95 24.98 8.77
C TYR A 9 22.46 25.30 8.89
N LEU A 10 22.11 26.08 9.91
CA LEU A 10 20.74 26.49 10.19
C LEU A 10 20.67 28.02 10.32
N LEU A 11 19.77 28.66 9.57
CA LEU A 11 19.48 30.09 9.70
C LEU A 11 18.01 30.25 10.12
N MET A 12 17.79 30.73 11.35
CA MET A 12 16.46 30.96 11.92
C MET A 12 16.17 32.46 11.96
N ILE A 13 15.09 32.88 11.31
CA ILE A 13 14.65 34.28 11.24
C ILE A 13 13.20 34.35 11.69
N GLY A 14 12.94 35.01 12.83
CA GLY A 14 11.60 35.12 13.42
C GLY A 14 11.32 36.55 13.86
N ILE A 15 10.22 37.15 13.41
CA ILE A 15 9.94 38.57 13.65
C ILE A 15 8.51 38.76 14.16
N ASP A 16 8.39 38.91 15.47
CA ASP A 16 7.13 39.22 16.16
C ASP A 16 6.87 40.73 16.20
N GLU A 17 7.94 41.50 16.41
CA GLU A 17 7.88 42.96 16.60
C GLU A 17 8.50 43.69 15.41
N TYR A 18 7.92 44.82 15.01
CA TYR A 18 8.40 45.66 13.90
C TYR A 18 8.60 47.09 14.38
N ASN A 19 9.63 47.77 13.87
CA ASN A 19 9.96 49.14 14.27
C ASN A 19 8.96 50.18 13.73
N ASP A 20 8.34 49.89 12.58
CA ASP A 20 7.29 50.71 11.99
C ASP A 20 5.91 50.23 12.48
N SER A 21 5.14 51.14 13.07
CA SER A 21 3.81 50.88 13.61
C SER A 21 2.76 50.48 12.56
N GLU A 22 3.05 50.64 11.26
CA GLU A 22 2.18 50.19 10.19
C GLU A 22 2.13 48.67 10.02
N PHE A 23 3.12 47.94 10.55
CA PHE A 23 3.09 46.48 10.61
C PHE A 23 2.56 46.02 11.97
N SER A 24 1.52 45.20 11.97
CA SER A 24 0.96 44.65 13.20
C SER A 24 1.95 43.69 13.88
N ARG A 25 1.96 43.67 15.21
CA ARG A 25 2.71 42.67 15.98
C ARG A 25 2.18 41.26 15.71
N LEU A 26 3.07 40.28 15.64
CA LEU A 26 2.78 38.84 15.60
C LEU A 26 3.13 38.19 16.95
N ASN A 27 2.55 37.02 17.23
CA ASN A 27 2.71 36.33 18.52
C ASN A 27 3.51 35.03 18.43
N SER A 28 3.65 34.45 17.24
CA SER A 28 4.16 33.08 17.08
C SER A 28 5.48 32.95 16.31
N SER A 29 5.94 33.96 15.57
CA SER A 29 7.08 33.83 14.66
C SER A 29 8.42 33.51 15.35
N VAL A 30 8.70 34.13 16.49
CA VAL A 30 9.89 33.78 17.28
C VAL A 30 9.73 32.40 17.93
N LYS A 31 8.52 32.08 18.42
CA LYS A 31 8.23 30.78 19.04
C LYS A 31 8.40 29.63 18.06
N ASP A 32 7.90 29.76 16.83
CA ASP A 32 8.06 28.79 15.75
C ASP A 32 9.54 28.49 15.48
N CYS A 33 10.37 29.54 15.45
CA CYS A 33 11.80 29.38 15.29
C CYS A 33 12.43 28.60 16.46
N LEU A 34 12.04 28.92 17.69
CA LEU A 34 12.59 28.26 18.88
C LEU A 34 12.24 26.78 18.93
N ASP A 35 10.97 26.42 18.68
CA ASP A 35 10.50 25.04 18.81
C ASP A 35 10.97 24.14 17.66
N ILE A 36 11.04 24.67 16.44
CA ILE A 36 11.65 23.95 15.30
C ILE A 36 13.14 23.74 15.57
N LYS A 37 13.86 24.77 16.02
CA LYS A 37 15.29 24.65 16.37
C LYS A 37 15.50 23.61 17.47
N GLU A 38 14.70 23.66 18.54
CA GLU A 38 14.79 22.68 19.63
C GLU A 38 14.55 21.27 19.11
N THR A 39 13.53 21.07 18.27
CA THR A 39 13.23 19.76 17.67
C THR A 39 14.39 19.28 16.79
N LEU A 40 14.98 20.17 15.98
CA LEU A 40 16.14 19.86 15.14
C LEU A 40 17.38 19.50 15.97
N PHE A 41 17.70 20.25 17.01
CA PHE A 41 18.84 19.96 17.90
C PHE A 41 18.63 18.70 18.72
N LYS A 42 17.39 18.45 19.14
CA LYS A 42 17.05 17.30 19.97
C LYS A 42 17.03 16.02 19.17
N ARG A 43 16.65 16.04 17.88
CA ARG A 43 16.36 14.84 17.09
C ARG A 43 17.27 14.60 15.88
N TYR A 44 17.81 15.65 15.28
CA TYR A 44 18.49 15.59 13.98
C TYR A 44 19.91 16.14 14.06
N GLU A 45 20.74 15.89 13.05
CA GLU A 45 22.16 16.26 13.06
C GLU A 45 22.40 17.79 12.86
N PHE A 46 21.75 18.63 13.66
CA PHE A 46 21.92 20.08 13.73
C PHE A 46 22.54 20.49 15.07
N PHE A 47 23.43 21.47 15.04
CA PHE A 47 24.20 21.88 16.22
C PHE A 47 24.23 23.40 16.36
N SER A 48 24.38 23.87 17.61
CA SER A 48 24.36 25.30 17.92
C SER A 48 25.53 26.05 17.29
N GLU A 49 26.69 25.41 17.09
CA GLU A 49 27.88 26.02 16.48
C GLU A 49 27.70 26.36 14.99
N LYS A 50 26.67 25.80 14.35
CA LYS A 50 26.33 26.00 12.93
C LYS A 50 24.97 26.66 12.75
N THR A 51 24.43 27.25 13.81
CA THR A 51 23.11 27.89 13.81
C THR A 51 23.23 29.39 14.04
N THR A 52 22.66 30.19 13.13
CA THR A 52 22.50 31.63 13.29
C THR A 52 21.04 31.98 13.55
N GLU A 53 20.80 32.83 14.55
CA GLU A 53 19.46 33.20 15.01
C GLU A 53 19.28 34.73 14.93
N LEU A 54 18.32 35.17 14.12
CA LEU A 54 17.96 36.57 13.93
C LEU A 54 16.50 36.78 14.36
N TYR A 55 16.29 37.22 15.60
CA TYR A 55 14.96 37.50 16.13
C TYR A 55 14.73 38.99 16.33
N ASN A 56 13.51 39.46 16.02
CA ASN A 56 13.04 40.83 16.25
C ASN A 56 14.10 41.88 15.85
N GLU A 57 14.61 42.68 16.78
CA GLU A 57 15.56 43.78 16.52
C GLU A 57 16.88 43.35 15.87
N LYS A 58 17.19 42.05 15.89
CA LYS A 58 18.35 41.47 15.21
C LYS A 58 18.06 41.08 13.76
N ALA A 59 16.80 40.94 13.37
CA ALA A 59 16.36 40.58 12.02
C ALA A 59 16.19 41.82 11.12
N THR A 60 17.19 42.70 11.10
CA THR A 60 17.20 43.86 10.22
C THR A 60 17.53 43.47 8.78
N ASN A 61 17.12 44.30 7.81
CA ASN A 61 17.39 44.09 6.39
C ASN A 61 18.90 43.86 6.16
N TYR A 62 19.72 44.74 6.74
CA TYR A 62 21.18 44.63 6.69
C TYR A 62 21.69 43.31 7.27
N ARG A 63 21.22 42.89 8.45
CA ARG A 63 21.72 41.67 9.11
C ARG A 63 21.32 40.40 8.36
N ILE A 64 20.08 40.30 7.88
CA ILE A 64 19.61 39.15 7.11
C ILE A 64 20.46 38.99 5.84
N GLN A 65 20.66 40.06 5.07
CA GLN A 65 21.45 40.02 3.84
C GLN A 65 22.95 39.81 4.11
N SER A 66 23.49 40.42 5.16
CA SER A 66 24.88 40.21 5.57
C SER A 66 25.13 38.76 5.98
N GLU A 67 24.18 38.10 6.67
CA GLU A 67 24.34 36.72 7.11
C GLU A 67 24.27 35.75 5.93
N LEU A 68 23.31 35.93 5.01
CA LEU A 68 23.27 35.16 3.76
C LEU A 68 24.57 35.31 2.95
N GLY A 69 25.16 36.51 2.94
CA GLY A 69 26.48 36.76 2.37
C GLY A 69 27.60 36.02 3.11
N SER A 70 27.63 36.06 4.44
CA SER A 70 28.61 35.35 5.26
C SER A 70 28.54 33.84 5.05
N ILE A 71 27.35 33.26 5.05
CA ILE A 71 27.12 31.83 4.79
C ILE A 71 27.68 31.43 3.42
N SER A 72 27.48 32.27 2.39
CA SER A 72 28.00 31.99 1.05
C SER A 72 29.53 31.87 0.99
N ASN A 73 30.25 32.51 1.92
CA ASN A 73 31.72 32.43 2.02
C ASN A 73 32.20 31.30 2.94
N LEU A 74 31.35 30.81 3.84
CA LEU A 74 31.71 29.84 4.88
C LEU A 74 31.34 28.39 4.52
N ILE A 75 30.23 28.19 3.80
CA ILE A 75 29.69 26.87 3.52
C ILE A 75 30.51 26.14 2.44
N LYS A 76 30.69 24.82 2.60
CA LYS A 76 31.41 23.99 1.64
C LYS A 76 30.47 23.17 0.74
N PRO A 77 30.95 22.68 -0.42
CA PRO A 77 30.15 21.86 -1.35
C PRO A 77 29.51 20.61 -0.75
N GLU A 78 30.09 20.05 0.29
CA GLU A 78 29.62 18.87 1.02
C GLU A 78 28.64 19.19 2.15
N ASP A 79 28.50 20.46 2.55
CA ASP A 79 27.66 20.93 3.65
C ASP A 79 26.21 21.21 3.17
N ASN A 80 25.29 21.33 4.12
CA ASN A 80 23.88 21.61 3.88
C ASN A 80 23.43 22.90 4.55
N LEU A 81 22.41 23.54 4.00
CA LEU A 81 21.81 24.75 4.57
C LEU A 81 20.29 24.59 4.69
N VAL A 82 19.77 24.80 5.90
CA VAL A 82 18.34 24.95 6.16
C VAL A 82 18.06 26.37 6.62
N ILE A 83 17.08 27.03 6.01
CA ILE A 83 16.66 28.38 6.36
C ILE A 83 15.20 28.32 6.76
N TYR A 84 14.85 28.86 7.93
CA TYR A 84 13.48 29.04 8.37
C TYR A 84 13.21 30.53 8.58
N PHE A 85 12.21 31.05 7.86
CA PHE A 85 11.72 32.42 8.01
C PHE A 85 10.26 32.40 8.46
N SER A 86 9.94 33.11 9.54
CA SER A 86 8.56 33.39 9.97
C SER A 86 8.41 34.87 10.30
N GLY A 87 7.39 35.51 9.72
CA GLY A 87 7.12 36.94 9.85
C GLY A 87 6.21 37.48 8.76
N HIS A 88 6.11 38.81 8.65
CA HIS A 88 5.29 39.45 7.62
C HIS A 88 5.88 39.26 6.22
N GLY A 89 4.99 38.98 5.27
CA GLY A 89 5.28 38.90 3.85
C GLY A 89 4.54 39.99 3.09
N GLY A 90 5.23 40.66 2.17
CA GLY A 90 4.66 41.67 1.30
C GLY A 90 4.55 41.18 -0.15
N ILE A 91 3.53 41.62 -0.88
CA ILE A 91 3.46 41.43 -2.33
C ILE A 91 3.28 42.79 -3.01
N ASP A 92 4.12 43.08 -4.01
CA ASP A 92 3.82 44.18 -4.92
C ASP A 92 2.76 43.68 -5.91
N ASN A 93 1.53 44.15 -5.75
CA ASN A 93 0.39 43.77 -6.60
C ASN A 93 0.59 44.10 -8.08
N LYS A 94 1.47 45.04 -8.44
CA LYS A 94 1.77 45.41 -9.83
C LYS A 94 2.79 44.48 -10.48
N THR A 95 3.83 44.08 -9.74
CA THR A 95 4.91 43.23 -10.27
C THR A 95 4.79 41.76 -9.88
N LYS A 96 3.84 41.43 -8.99
CA LYS A 96 3.63 40.10 -8.37
C LYS A 96 4.88 39.55 -7.67
N ARG A 97 5.77 40.45 -7.24
CA ARG A 97 6.98 40.13 -6.48
C ARG A 97 6.63 39.97 -5.00
N GLY A 98 7.08 38.87 -4.41
CA GLY A 98 7.01 38.67 -2.97
C GLY A 98 8.25 39.23 -2.28
N PHE A 99 8.05 39.64 -1.04
CA PHE A 99 9.06 40.25 -0.20
C PHE A 99 8.98 39.69 1.22
N TRP A 100 10.13 39.49 1.85
CA TRP A 100 10.24 39.38 3.30
C TRP A 100 10.31 40.79 3.88
N ILE A 101 9.59 41.03 4.99
CA ILE A 101 9.58 42.31 5.71
C ILE A 101 10.49 42.18 6.94
N PRO A 102 11.67 42.82 6.94
CA PRO A 102 12.57 42.81 8.10
C PRO A 102 12.06 43.70 9.25
N TYR A 103 12.67 43.58 10.43
CA TYR A 103 12.32 44.36 11.62
C TYR A 103 12.34 45.89 11.40
N ASP A 104 13.34 46.38 10.66
CA ASP A 104 13.57 47.80 10.35
C ASP A 104 12.92 48.25 9.04
N ALA A 105 12.04 47.43 8.46
CA ALA A 105 11.26 47.80 7.30
C ALA A 105 10.36 48.99 7.60
N LYS A 106 10.24 49.89 6.62
CA LYS A 106 9.19 50.91 6.56
C LYS A 106 8.09 50.43 5.62
N ASN A 107 6.94 51.10 5.58
CA ASN A 107 5.94 50.85 4.54
C ASN A 107 6.36 51.38 3.15
N GLU A 108 7.55 50.98 2.70
CA GLU A 108 8.15 51.26 1.41
C GLU A 108 8.94 50.02 0.96
N HIS A 109 8.63 49.51 -0.23
CA HIS A 109 9.22 48.28 -0.79
C HIS A 109 10.75 48.31 -0.90
N THR A 110 11.38 49.49 -0.91
CA THR A 110 12.85 49.66 -0.96
C THR A 110 13.55 49.17 0.32
N THR A 111 12.82 49.07 1.42
CA THR A 111 13.32 48.59 2.71
C THR A 111 13.02 47.11 2.97
N TRP A 112 12.33 46.44 2.05
CA TRP A 112 11.99 45.01 2.14
C TRP A 112 13.01 44.16 1.37
N ILE A 113 13.05 42.86 1.64
CA ILE A 113 13.93 41.92 0.93
C ILE A 113 13.11 41.20 -0.13
N SER A 114 13.37 41.46 -1.41
CA SER A 114 12.66 40.78 -2.51
C SER A 114 13.05 39.31 -2.62
N ASN A 115 12.13 38.47 -3.06
CA ASN A 115 12.41 37.07 -3.36
C ASN A 115 13.51 36.92 -4.43
N GLU A 116 13.63 37.85 -5.40
CA GLU A 116 14.75 37.83 -6.36
C GLU A 116 16.10 38.10 -5.69
N THR A 117 16.15 39.02 -4.72
CA THR A 117 17.34 39.27 -3.90
C THR A 117 17.72 38.00 -3.15
N LEU A 118 16.75 37.34 -2.50
CA LEU A 118 16.97 36.09 -1.78
C LEU A 118 17.51 34.99 -2.71
N ILE A 119 16.87 34.76 -3.87
CA ILE A 119 17.32 33.79 -4.88
C ILE A 119 18.75 34.09 -5.34
N THR A 120 19.12 35.37 -5.51
CA THR A 120 20.48 35.79 -5.87
C THR A 120 21.51 35.46 -4.81
N TYR A 121 21.14 35.50 -3.52
CA TYR A 121 22.00 35.02 -2.45
C TYR A 121 22.10 33.49 -2.46
N LEU A 122 20.97 32.79 -2.53
CA LEU A 122 20.93 31.33 -2.54
C LEU A 122 21.67 30.71 -3.74
N SER A 123 21.68 31.39 -4.89
CA SER A 123 22.41 30.95 -6.08
C SER A 123 23.94 30.98 -5.90
N LYS A 124 24.44 31.82 -4.99
CA LYS A 124 25.88 31.95 -4.68
C LYS A 124 26.34 30.98 -3.60
N ILE A 125 25.41 30.35 -2.88
CA ILE A 125 25.71 29.42 -1.79
C ILE A 125 26.02 28.04 -2.38
N ASN A 126 27.29 27.63 -2.28
CA ASN A 126 27.78 26.38 -2.82
C ASN A 126 27.65 25.21 -1.83
N ALA A 127 26.40 24.89 -1.43
CA ALA A 127 26.07 23.76 -0.56
C ALA A 127 25.63 22.52 -1.36
N LYS A 128 25.70 21.31 -0.76
CA LYS A 128 25.13 20.08 -1.31
C LYS A 128 23.61 20.18 -1.35
N HIS A 129 22.98 20.52 -0.22
CA HIS A 129 21.54 20.76 -0.16
C HIS A 129 21.22 22.15 0.41
N ILE A 130 20.24 22.84 -0.19
CA ILE A 130 19.59 24.01 0.42
C ILE A 130 18.11 23.71 0.54
N PHE A 131 17.56 23.87 1.75
CA PHE A 131 16.14 23.79 2.00
C PHE A 131 15.64 25.07 2.67
N LEU A 132 14.74 25.77 1.99
CA LEU A 132 14.14 27.01 2.47
C LEU A 132 12.71 26.76 2.94
N ILE A 133 12.40 27.13 4.18
CA ILE A 133 11.05 27.11 4.73
C ILE A 133 10.62 28.57 4.97
N SER A 134 9.57 29.01 4.29
CA SER A 134 9.07 30.39 4.37
C SER A 134 7.63 30.38 4.88
N ASP A 135 7.46 30.80 6.13
CA ASP A 135 6.18 30.94 6.80
C ASP A 135 5.72 32.40 6.83
N CYS A 136 5.28 32.88 5.67
CA CYS A 136 4.75 34.22 5.50
C CYS A 136 3.79 34.28 4.31
N CYS A 137 2.91 35.28 4.30
CA CYS A 137 1.96 35.54 3.21
C CYS A 137 2.70 35.71 1.87
N PHE A 138 2.09 35.20 0.78
CA PHE A 138 2.55 35.38 -0.61
C PHE A 138 3.94 34.76 -0.95
N SER A 139 4.36 33.78 -0.17
CA SER A 139 5.64 33.05 -0.33
C SER A 139 5.71 32.19 -1.61
N ARG A 140 4.60 31.89 -2.28
CA ARG A 140 4.59 31.13 -3.57
C ARG A 140 5.39 31.81 -4.69
N SER A 141 5.54 33.14 -4.68
CA SER A 141 6.31 33.86 -5.72
C SER A 141 7.79 33.44 -5.77
N ILE A 142 8.29 32.73 -4.75
CA ILE A 142 9.64 32.14 -4.74
C ILE A 142 9.73 30.83 -5.55
N LEU A 143 8.60 30.19 -5.89
CA LEU A 143 8.51 28.89 -6.55
C LEU A 143 8.28 29.07 -8.07
N ILE A 144 9.35 29.20 -8.85
CA ILE A 144 9.29 29.09 -10.32
C ILE A 144 9.62 27.63 -10.68
N THR A 145 8.70 26.92 -11.33
CA THR A 145 8.74 25.47 -11.50
C THR A 145 9.64 25.02 -12.66
N THR A 146 10.50 24.03 -12.39
CA THR A 146 11.11 23.16 -13.41
C THR A 146 10.82 21.71 -13.03
N PRO A 147 10.45 20.81 -13.96
CA PRO A 147 10.22 19.40 -13.63
C PRO A 147 11.51 18.74 -13.16
N THR A 148 11.46 18.01 -12.05
CA THR A 148 12.54 17.10 -11.62
C THR A 148 12.62 15.94 -12.60
N LYS A 149 13.63 15.95 -13.49
CA LYS A 149 14.04 14.77 -14.26
C LYS A 149 14.98 13.92 -13.41
N GLY A 150 14.44 12.94 -12.72
CA GLY A 150 15.24 11.93 -12.03
C GLY A 150 14.36 10.99 -11.20
N PHE A 151 14.13 9.78 -11.70
CA PHE A 151 13.67 8.67 -10.87
C PHE A 151 14.93 7.95 -10.40
N PHE A 152 15.35 8.18 -9.15
CA PHE A 152 16.42 7.39 -8.54
C PHE A 152 15.81 6.22 -7.75
N THR A 153 16.44 5.05 -7.84
CA THR A 153 15.98 3.78 -7.25
C THR A 153 16.38 3.62 -5.79
N ASP A 154 17.48 4.25 -5.36
CA ASP A 154 18.03 4.18 -4.00
C ASP A 154 18.03 5.54 -3.29
N ALA A 155 17.80 5.53 -1.97
CA ALA A 155 17.76 6.74 -1.14
C ALA A 155 19.12 7.46 -1.05
N SER A 156 20.23 6.74 -1.20
CA SER A 156 21.58 7.31 -1.24
C SER A 156 21.79 8.22 -2.44
N ASP A 157 21.17 7.90 -3.58
CA ASP A 157 21.34 8.66 -4.83
C ASP A 157 20.70 10.05 -4.72
N TYR A 158 19.62 10.16 -3.95
CA TYR A 158 18.99 11.44 -3.62
C TYR A 158 19.86 12.28 -2.68
N ASP A 159 20.50 11.67 -1.67
CA ASP A 159 21.41 12.36 -0.74
C ASP A 159 22.72 12.76 -1.43
N ASP A 160 23.21 11.99 -2.40
CA ASP A 160 24.47 12.27 -3.10
C ASP A 160 24.34 13.28 -4.25
N THR A 161 23.10 13.61 -4.62
CA THR A 161 22.80 14.56 -5.70
C THR A 161 22.45 15.95 -5.14
N GLN A 162 23.06 17.00 -5.71
CA GLN A 162 22.86 18.37 -5.25
C GLN A 162 21.38 18.81 -5.35
N SER A 163 20.84 19.47 -4.30
CA SER A 163 19.42 19.82 -4.23
C SER A 163 19.15 21.24 -3.74
N ARG A 164 18.04 21.84 -4.20
CA ARG A 164 17.55 23.16 -3.80
C ARG A 164 16.03 23.07 -3.72
N TRP A 165 15.48 23.03 -2.52
CA TRP A 165 14.05 22.89 -2.29
C TRP A 165 13.51 24.05 -1.47
N ALA A 166 12.24 24.38 -1.65
CA ALA A 166 11.54 25.29 -0.77
C ALA A 166 10.16 24.75 -0.38
N LEU A 167 9.74 25.05 0.84
CA LEU A 167 8.42 24.81 1.40
C LEU A 167 7.86 26.14 1.91
N THR A 168 6.63 26.45 1.53
CA THR A 168 5.99 27.75 1.76
C THR A 168 4.61 27.53 2.36
N SER A 169 4.16 28.41 3.25
CA SER A 169 2.91 28.21 4.00
C SER A 169 1.63 28.56 3.20
N GLY A 170 1.72 29.37 2.12
CA GLY A 170 0.61 29.54 1.15
C GLY A 170 0.59 30.85 0.35
N GLU A 171 -0.43 31.03 -0.51
CA GLU A 171 -0.67 32.25 -1.31
C GLU A 171 -1.46 33.36 -0.61
N ASN A 172 -2.29 33.03 0.39
CA ASN A 172 -3.20 33.97 1.05
C ASN A 172 -2.69 34.37 2.45
N GLU A 173 -3.47 35.18 3.17
CA GLU A 173 -3.21 35.51 4.58
C GLU A 173 -2.95 34.24 5.40
N VAL A 174 -1.82 34.24 6.09
CA VAL A 174 -1.40 33.20 7.02
C VAL A 174 -1.92 33.59 8.39
N ASN A 175 -2.59 32.65 9.07
CA ASN A 175 -3.06 32.89 10.42
C ASN A 175 -1.87 32.84 11.39
N ASP A 176 -1.70 33.91 12.16
CA ASP A 176 -0.86 33.90 13.35
C ASP A 176 -1.44 32.92 14.39
N GLY A 177 -0.59 32.39 15.27
CA GLY A 177 -1.04 31.53 16.36
C GLY A 177 -1.66 32.34 17.51
N GLY A 178 -2.26 31.62 18.47
CA GLY A 178 -2.67 32.22 19.74
C GLY A 178 -1.48 32.71 20.57
N GLU A 179 -1.75 33.50 21.60
CA GLU A 179 -0.73 33.94 22.56
C GLU A 179 -0.05 32.70 23.18
N HIS A 180 1.26 32.56 22.99
CA HIS A 180 2.07 31.38 23.36
C HIS A 180 1.80 30.08 22.56
N GLU A 181 1.20 30.14 21.38
CA GLU A 181 1.02 28.99 20.48
C GLU A 181 1.90 29.13 19.23
N ASN A 182 2.17 28.02 18.55
CA ASN A 182 2.84 28.03 17.25
C ASN A 182 1.84 28.37 16.15
N THR A 183 2.33 28.80 14.98
CA THR A 183 1.47 28.78 13.79
C THR A 183 1.08 27.35 13.46
N LEU A 184 -0.12 27.14 12.89
CA LEU A 184 -0.53 25.81 12.41
C LEU A 184 0.51 25.22 11.43
N PHE A 185 1.23 26.06 10.69
CA PHE A 185 2.25 25.61 9.73
C PHE A 185 3.47 25.04 10.45
N ALA A 186 3.99 25.77 11.44
CA ALA A 186 5.06 25.28 12.30
C ALA A 186 4.63 24.04 13.10
N GLU A 187 3.40 24.00 13.64
CA GLU A 187 2.89 22.83 14.39
C GLU A 187 2.91 21.55 13.57
N LYS A 188 2.48 21.60 12.31
CA LYS A 188 2.50 20.41 11.43
C LYS A 188 3.92 19.96 11.10
N ILE A 189 4.84 20.91 10.89
CA ILE A 189 6.27 20.60 10.69
C ILE A 189 6.84 19.95 11.96
N ILE A 190 6.64 20.57 13.13
CA ILE A 190 7.12 20.07 14.43
C ILE A 190 6.54 18.68 14.73
N SER A 191 5.24 18.47 14.50
CA SER A 191 4.57 17.17 14.66
C SER A 191 5.23 16.10 13.81
N PHE A 192 5.47 16.37 12.53
CA PHE A 192 6.14 15.42 11.64
C PHE A 192 7.58 15.11 12.10
N LEU A 193 8.34 16.16 12.43
CA LEU A 193 9.72 16.03 12.90
C LEU A 193 9.79 15.24 14.23
N ASN A 194 8.81 15.39 15.12
CA ASN A 194 8.76 14.65 16.39
C ASN A 194 8.30 13.20 16.23
N ASN A 195 7.41 12.92 15.28
CA ASN A 195 6.85 11.58 15.11
C ASN A 195 7.66 10.69 14.16
N SER A 196 8.60 11.26 13.41
CA SER A 196 9.45 10.50 12.49
C SER A 196 10.42 9.58 13.22
N LYS A 197 10.34 8.28 12.91
CA LYS A 197 11.16 7.20 13.51
C LYS A 197 12.35 6.75 12.65
N VAL A 198 12.37 7.14 11.38
CA VAL A 198 13.41 6.81 10.40
C VAL A 198 13.85 8.07 9.67
N ASN A 199 15.06 8.05 9.09
CA ASN A 199 15.52 9.13 8.22
C ASN A 199 14.52 9.35 7.08
N PHE A 200 14.26 10.60 6.71
CA PHE A 200 13.31 10.93 5.65
C PHE A 200 13.81 12.04 4.75
N ARG A 201 13.29 12.04 3.52
CA ARG A 201 13.55 13.05 2.51
C ARG A 201 12.69 14.29 2.73
N VAL A 202 13.18 15.43 2.25
CA VAL A 202 12.43 16.70 2.29
C VAL A 202 11.08 16.62 1.58
N SER A 203 10.95 15.86 0.48
CA SER A 203 9.67 15.60 -0.19
C SER A 203 8.62 14.98 0.73
N LYS A 204 9.01 14.04 1.60
CA LYS A 204 8.08 13.37 2.53
C LYS A 204 7.52 14.35 3.57
N LEU A 205 8.36 15.24 4.08
CA LEU A 205 7.91 16.33 4.97
C LEU A 205 6.95 17.27 4.22
N ILE A 206 7.29 17.65 2.98
CA ILE A 206 6.45 18.51 2.14
C ILE A 206 5.09 17.87 1.86
N GLU A 207 5.05 16.58 1.50
CA GLU A 207 3.83 15.81 1.24
C GLU A 207 2.94 15.77 2.47
N TYR A 208 3.49 15.39 3.62
CA TYR A 208 2.75 15.37 4.89
C TYR A 208 2.15 16.74 5.22
N VAL A 209 2.94 17.82 5.15
CA VAL A 209 2.45 19.17 5.43
C VAL A 209 1.38 19.60 4.44
N LYS A 210 1.44 19.17 3.17
CA LYS A 210 0.37 19.45 2.19
C LYS A 210 -0.91 18.68 2.48
N ASP A 211 -0.80 17.41 2.89
CA ASP A 211 -1.95 16.55 3.17
C ASP A 211 -2.73 16.98 4.42
N GLU A 212 -2.03 17.45 5.45
CA GLU A 212 -2.64 18.02 6.67
C GLU A 212 -3.48 19.28 6.40
N TYR A 213 -3.27 19.94 5.26
CA TYR A 213 -4.01 21.13 4.82
C TYR A 213 -5.06 20.82 3.74
N SER A 214 -5.28 19.56 3.37
CA SER A 214 -6.20 19.14 2.29
C SER A 214 -7.67 19.57 2.51
N ALA A 215 -8.09 19.71 3.78
CA ALA A 215 -9.41 20.19 4.17
C ALA A 215 -9.50 21.73 4.34
N ASN A 216 -8.37 22.45 4.30
CA ASN A 216 -8.32 23.89 4.57
C ASN A 216 -8.28 24.69 3.25
N SER A 217 -9.28 25.57 3.04
CA SER A 217 -9.42 26.32 1.79
C SER A 217 -8.65 27.65 1.76
N PHE A 218 -8.26 28.18 2.94
CA PHE A 218 -7.67 29.51 3.09
C PHE A 218 -6.14 29.50 2.98
N GLN A 219 -5.47 28.56 3.63
CA GLN A 219 -4.01 28.40 3.61
C GLN A 219 -3.65 27.08 2.92
N LYS A 220 -2.81 27.13 1.88
CA LYS A 220 -2.42 25.97 1.07
C LYS A 220 -0.90 25.91 0.91
N PRO A 221 -0.19 25.15 1.78
CA PRO A 221 1.24 24.99 1.66
C PRO A 221 1.67 24.50 0.27
N GLN A 222 2.80 25.00 -0.22
CA GLN A 222 3.40 24.57 -1.49
C GLN A 222 4.87 24.25 -1.25
N GLY A 223 5.35 23.14 -1.82
CA GLY A 223 6.76 22.81 -1.81
C GLY A 223 7.22 22.27 -3.16
N HIS A 224 8.29 22.84 -3.69
CA HIS A 224 8.87 22.52 -4.98
C HIS A 224 10.39 22.79 -4.99
N PRO A 225 11.13 22.23 -5.96
CA PRO A 225 12.49 22.65 -6.22
C PRO A 225 12.57 24.15 -6.57
N LEU A 226 13.62 24.81 -6.10
CA LEU A 226 13.95 26.19 -6.48
C LEU A 226 14.60 26.19 -7.87
N ASN A 227 14.24 27.15 -8.72
CA ASN A 227 14.87 27.33 -10.04
C ASN A 227 16.26 27.97 -9.91
N LEU A 228 17.23 27.17 -9.47
CA LEU A 228 18.64 27.51 -9.31
C LEU A 228 19.50 26.56 -10.16
N GLU A 229 20.58 27.08 -10.74
CA GLU A 229 21.49 26.40 -11.70
C GLU A 229 22.14 25.09 -11.18
N TYR A 230 21.90 24.75 -9.91
CA TYR A 230 22.53 23.65 -9.17
C TYR A 230 21.55 22.61 -8.60
N HIS A 231 20.25 22.69 -8.90
CA HIS A 231 19.33 21.60 -8.57
C HIS A 231 19.46 20.45 -9.58
N ARG A 232 19.92 19.28 -9.12
CA ARG A 232 20.17 18.09 -9.97
C ARG A 232 19.23 16.92 -9.71
N GLY A 233 18.09 17.16 -9.05
CA GLY A 233 17.09 16.13 -8.74
C GLY A 233 17.29 15.41 -7.41
N GLY A 234 18.33 15.74 -6.63
CA GLY A 234 18.51 15.19 -5.29
C GLY A 234 17.59 15.82 -4.25
N GLU A 235 17.74 15.40 -3.00
CA GLU A 235 16.94 15.84 -1.86
C GLU A 235 17.75 15.84 -0.56
N PHE A 236 17.50 16.82 0.31
CA PHE A 236 18.04 16.78 1.67
C PHE A 236 17.38 15.66 2.47
N ILE A 237 18.19 14.87 3.19
CA ILE A 237 17.73 13.84 4.12
C ILE A 237 17.92 14.30 5.55
N PHE A 238 16.82 14.39 6.31
CA PHE A 238 16.86 14.58 7.75
C PHE A 238 17.34 13.28 8.41
N LYS A 239 18.58 13.30 8.91
CA LYS A 239 19.22 12.19 9.61
C LYS A 239 18.95 12.30 11.11
N ILE A 240 18.30 11.29 11.67
CA ILE A 240 18.06 11.20 13.11
C ILE A 240 19.40 10.90 13.79
N GLN A 241 19.76 11.66 14.84
CA GLN A 241 21.07 11.51 15.50
C GLN A 241 21.29 10.07 15.97
N LYS A 242 22.48 9.52 15.70
CA LYS A 242 22.88 8.18 16.18
C LYS A 242 22.70 8.00 17.68
N ARG A 243 22.95 9.05 18.48
CA ARG A 243 22.73 8.99 19.93
C ARG A 243 21.28 8.71 20.28
N ILE A 244 20.29 9.07 19.46
CA ILE A 244 18.86 8.78 19.67
C ILE A 244 18.52 7.38 19.16
N LEU A 245 19.17 6.95 18.07
CA LEU A 245 19.11 5.58 17.56
C LEU A 245 19.86 4.57 18.47
N GLU A 246 20.77 5.04 19.34
CA GLU A 246 21.53 4.25 20.31
C GLU A 246 20.99 4.45 21.75
N GLN A 247 20.37 5.59 22.05
CA GLN A 247 19.55 5.84 23.25
C GLN A 247 18.11 5.33 23.12
N SER A 248 17.72 4.80 21.96
CA SER A 248 16.55 3.94 21.82
C SER A 248 16.80 2.56 22.45
N ILE A 249 17.32 2.55 23.68
CA ILE A 249 16.74 1.66 24.65
C ILE A 249 15.46 2.34 25.08
N GLU A 250 14.42 2.21 24.24
CA GLU A 250 13.08 2.67 24.54
C GLU A 250 12.72 2.09 25.93
N ILE A 251 12.36 2.96 26.86
CA ILE A 251 11.69 2.48 28.06
C ILE A 251 10.31 2.05 27.58
N LYS A 252 10.04 0.75 27.55
CA LYS A 252 8.75 0.22 27.10
C LYS A 252 7.84 -0.01 28.27
N GLY A 253 6.86 0.88 28.43
CA GLY A 253 5.73 0.67 29.34
C GLY A 253 4.60 -0.11 28.69
N TYR A 254 3.61 -0.46 29.51
CA TYR A 254 2.33 -0.98 29.03
C TYR A 254 1.29 0.11 29.22
N LYS A 255 0.91 0.80 28.15
CA LYS A 255 0.02 1.97 28.24
C LYS A 255 -1.38 1.56 28.67
N ASP A 256 -1.80 0.33 28.32
CA ASP A 256 -3.06 -0.28 28.75
C ASP A 256 -2.91 -1.14 30.03
N PHE A 257 -2.00 -0.79 30.95
CA PHE A 257 -1.80 -1.56 32.19
C PHE A 257 -3.09 -1.67 33.03
N GLU A 258 -3.92 -0.63 33.03
CA GLU A 258 -5.26 -0.67 33.65
C GLU A 258 -6.16 -1.75 33.04
N ALA A 259 -6.11 -1.94 31.72
CA ALA A 259 -6.92 -2.97 31.04
C ALA A 259 -6.52 -4.38 31.46
N VAL A 260 -5.22 -4.64 31.67
CA VAL A 260 -4.71 -5.91 32.22
C VAL A 260 -5.30 -6.16 33.61
N LEU A 261 -5.28 -5.15 34.48
CA LEU A 261 -5.86 -5.25 35.82
C LEU A 261 -7.38 -5.47 35.77
N GLN A 262 -8.09 -4.76 34.89
CA GLN A 262 -9.52 -4.90 34.72
C GLN A 262 -9.91 -6.30 34.23
N LEU A 263 -9.08 -6.94 33.40
CA LEU A 263 -9.33 -8.31 32.96
C LEU A 263 -9.06 -9.35 34.06
N HIS A 264 -8.03 -9.12 34.89
CA HIS A 264 -7.79 -9.95 36.06
C HIS A 264 -8.97 -9.93 37.04
N ARG A 265 -9.57 -8.75 37.27
CA ARG A 265 -10.79 -8.59 38.09
C ARG A 265 -11.76 -7.59 37.48
N PRO A 266 -12.74 -8.05 36.69
CA PRO A 266 -13.70 -7.18 35.98
C PRO A 266 -14.56 -6.30 36.88
N ASN A 267 -14.77 -6.70 38.14
CA ASN A 267 -15.60 -5.97 39.10
C ASN A 267 -14.79 -5.10 40.07
N ALA A 268 -13.46 -5.14 40.00
CA ALA A 268 -12.62 -4.30 40.83
C ALA A 268 -12.60 -2.86 40.32
N THR A 269 -12.42 -1.90 41.24
CA THR A 269 -12.18 -0.49 40.89
C THR A 269 -10.72 -0.19 41.15
N TYR A 270 -9.98 0.06 40.08
CA TYR A 270 -8.58 0.48 40.14
C TYR A 270 -8.50 2.01 40.15
N LYS A 271 -7.56 2.55 40.93
CA LYS A 271 -7.26 3.98 40.95
C LYS A 271 -5.80 4.20 40.62
N LYS A 272 -5.50 5.00 39.59
CA LYS A 272 -4.13 5.41 39.27
C LYS A 272 -3.58 6.28 40.41
N VAL A 273 -2.47 5.83 41.02
CA VAL A 273 -1.83 6.45 42.19
C VAL A 273 -0.69 7.36 41.76
N ASP A 274 0.11 6.92 40.79
CA ASP A 274 1.27 7.61 40.25
C ASP A 274 1.66 7.00 38.89
N SER A 275 2.26 7.79 38.02
CA SER A 275 2.89 7.32 36.79
C SER A 275 4.00 8.28 36.41
N PHE A 276 5.13 7.74 35.97
CA PHE A 276 6.25 8.57 35.58
C PHE A 276 7.12 7.89 34.53
N GLU A 277 7.57 8.67 33.56
CA GLU A 277 8.46 8.23 32.49
C GLU A 277 9.52 9.30 32.24
N ASP A 278 10.79 8.88 32.26
CA ASP A 278 11.96 9.67 31.94
C ASP A 278 13.01 8.75 31.29
N ALA A 279 12.98 8.70 29.97
CA ALA A 279 13.94 7.95 29.13
C ALA A 279 15.40 8.33 29.43
N THR A 280 15.67 9.60 29.76
CA THR A 280 17.03 10.09 30.01
C THR A 280 17.60 9.56 31.31
N GLN A 281 16.75 9.47 32.35
CA GLN A 281 17.14 8.93 33.65
C GLN A 281 16.93 7.41 33.76
N LYS A 282 16.33 6.78 32.75
CA LYS A 282 15.91 5.37 32.75
C LYS A 282 14.90 5.08 33.85
N ILE A 283 13.94 5.98 34.07
CA ILE A 283 12.88 5.79 35.08
C ILE A 283 11.55 5.64 34.35
N GLY A 284 10.76 4.62 34.67
CA GLY A 284 9.51 4.33 33.99
C GLY A 284 8.63 3.41 34.82
N TYR A 285 7.45 3.87 35.22
CA TYR A 285 6.51 3.06 35.98
C TYR A 285 5.08 3.60 35.98
N GLU A 286 4.13 2.72 36.29
CA GLU A 286 2.76 3.05 36.65
C GLU A 286 2.34 2.32 37.92
N ILE A 287 1.56 3.00 38.77
CA ILE A 287 1.05 2.46 40.02
C ILE A 287 -0.47 2.62 40.05
N PHE A 288 -1.15 1.51 40.30
CA PHE A 288 -2.58 1.47 40.57
C PHE A 288 -2.84 0.92 41.96
N SER A 289 -3.94 1.32 42.58
CA SER A 289 -4.44 0.73 43.82
C SER A 289 -5.83 0.12 43.62
N GLU A 290 -6.04 -1.03 44.24
CA GLU A 290 -7.34 -1.69 44.37
C GLU A 290 -7.72 -1.68 45.85
N LEU A 291 -8.91 -1.20 46.17
CA LEU A 291 -9.43 -1.29 47.53
C LEU A 291 -10.45 -2.43 47.62
N ASP A 292 -10.08 -3.50 48.31
CA ASP A 292 -11.00 -4.59 48.62
C ASP A 292 -11.98 -4.10 49.71
N ARG A 293 -13.19 -3.71 49.29
CA ARG A 293 -14.24 -3.20 50.19
C ARG A 293 -14.73 -4.25 51.18
N VAL A 294 -14.50 -5.54 50.92
CA VAL A 294 -14.93 -6.64 51.80
C VAL A 294 -13.88 -6.90 52.88
N LYS A 295 -12.59 -6.85 52.54
CA LYS A 295 -11.48 -7.09 53.49
C LYS A 295 -10.91 -5.82 54.12
N ASN A 296 -11.34 -4.65 53.66
CA ASN A 296 -10.83 -3.33 54.05
C ASN A 296 -9.29 -3.24 53.94
N GLN A 297 -8.71 -3.91 52.92
CA GLN A 297 -7.29 -3.94 52.62
C GLN A 297 -7.04 -3.36 51.23
N GLY A 298 -6.07 -2.45 51.12
CA GLY A 298 -5.61 -1.91 49.85
C GLY A 298 -4.49 -2.75 49.25
N THR A 299 -4.56 -3.06 47.96
CA THR A 299 -3.49 -3.70 47.19
C THR A 299 -2.92 -2.69 46.21
N TYR A 300 -1.59 -2.64 46.05
CA TYR A 300 -0.92 -1.78 45.08
C TYR A 300 -0.31 -2.62 43.97
N PHE A 301 -0.55 -2.24 42.73
CA PHE A 301 -0.01 -2.84 41.53
C PHE A 301 0.97 -1.86 40.90
N LEU A 302 2.25 -2.25 40.82
CA LEU A 302 3.32 -1.47 40.22
C LEU A 302 3.79 -2.16 38.94
N CYS A 303 3.54 -1.54 37.79
CA CYS A 303 4.15 -1.93 36.52
C CYS A 303 5.48 -1.18 36.38
N LEU A 304 6.60 -1.91 36.29
CA LEU A 304 7.89 -1.30 35.95
C LEU A 304 8.11 -1.43 34.45
N TYR A 305 8.49 -0.35 33.80
CA TYR A 305 8.73 -0.37 32.36
C TYR A 305 10.03 -1.13 32.03
N GLU A 306 10.12 -1.67 30.82
CA GLU A 306 11.34 -2.31 30.33
C GLU A 306 12.51 -1.32 30.33
N ASN A 307 13.73 -1.83 30.51
CA ASN A 307 14.95 -1.04 30.45
C ASN A 307 15.12 0.10 31.49
N THR A 308 14.33 0.07 32.55
CA THR A 308 14.44 0.99 33.68
C THR A 308 15.57 0.64 34.64
N ASP A 309 16.14 1.67 35.26
CA ASP A 309 17.04 1.60 36.41
C ASP A 309 16.21 1.41 37.68
N ILE A 310 16.28 0.19 38.22
CA ILE A 310 15.51 -0.26 39.39
C ILE A 310 15.77 0.65 40.60
N THR A 311 17.03 1.03 40.83
CA THR A 311 17.43 1.77 42.03
C THR A 311 16.91 3.20 41.97
N LYS A 312 17.10 3.88 40.84
CA LYS A 312 16.59 5.25 40.64
C LYS A 312 15.07 5.29 40.68
N THR A 313 14.42 4.28 40.08
CA THR A 313 12.96 4.15 40.08
C THR A 313 12.44 3.97 41.50
N HIS A 314 13.06 3.09 42.30
CA HIS A 314 12.71 2.91 43.71
C HIS A 314 12.91 4.19 44.54
N GLU A 315 14.04 4.88 44.39
CA GLU A 315 14.30 6.13 45.10
C GLU A 315 13.27 7.21 44.78
N ARG A 316 12.85 7.32 43.52
CA ARG A 316 11.80 8.24 43.12
C ARG A 316 10.47 7.91 43.79
N ILE A 317 10.01 6.66 43.70
CA ILE A 317 8.76 6.20 44.32
C ILE A 317 8.82 6.43 45.84
N LYS A 318 9.98 6.18 46.46
CA LYS A 318 10.19 6.45 47.89
C LYS A 318 10.05 7.93 48.23
N ARG A 319 10.46 8.84 47.35
CA ARG A 319 10.33 10.30 47.56
C ARG A 319 8.90 10.79 47.34
N THR A 320 8.22 10.34 46.29
CA THR A 320 6.88 10.83 45.89
C THR A 320 5.72 10.10 46.57
N LYS A 321 5.87 8.79 46.82
CA LYS A 321 4.81 7.85 47.24
C LYS A 321 5.31 6.78 48.22
N ASN A 322 6.09 7.17 49.23
CA ASN A 322 6.67 6.25 50.24
C ASN A 322 5.67 5.27 50.88
N GLY A 323 4.39 5.65 50.99
CA GLY A 323 3.33 4.79 51.54
C GLY A 323 3.13 3.49 50.75
N VAL A 324 3.30 3.52 49.43
CA VAL A 324 3.16 2.33 48.55
C VAL A 324 4.19 1.26 48.87
N LEU A 325 5.43 1.66 49.20
CA LEU A 325 6.55 0.74 49.45
C LEU A 325 6.55 0.13 50.87
N LYS A 326 5.69 0.64 51.77
CA LYS A 326 5.59 0.18 53.16
C LYS A 326 4.44 -0.81 53.39
N GLU A 327 3.60 -1.02 52.38
CA GLU A 327 2.44 -1.91 52.44
C GLU A 327 2.85 -3.36 52.13
N ASN A 328 2.38 -4.32 52.94
CA ASN A 328 2.61 -5.76 52.71
C ASN A 328 1.80 -6.32 51.51
N SER A 329 1.19 -5.45 50.70
CA SER A 329 0.27 -5.77 49.60
C SER A 329 0.78 -5.30 48.23
N LEU A 330 2.06 -4.97 48.08
CA LEU A 330 2.64 -4.57 46.80
C LEU A 330 2.82 -5.76 45.86
N ILE A 331 2.17 -5.72 44.69
CA ILE A 331 2.37 -6.65 43.57
C ILE A 331 3.10 -5.90 42.46
N ILE A 332 4.16 -6.50 41.91
CA ILE A 332 4.94 -5.89 40.83
C ILE A 332 4.80 -6.72 39.55
N LEU A 333 4.52 -6.05 38.43
CA LEU A 333 4.55 -6.64 37.10
C LEU A 333 5.66 -6.02 36.27
N VAL A 334 6.36 -6.85 35.49
CA VAL A 334 7.48 -6.40 34.65
C VAL A 334 7.44 -7.05 33.27
N PRO A 335 7.80 -6.32 32.20
CA PRO A 335 8.03 -6.93 30.89
C PRO A 335 9.18 -7.94 30.92
N ARG A 336 9.06 -9.02 30.14
CA ARG A 336 10.16 -9.98 29.94
C ARG A 336 11.16 -9.42 28.93
N ARG A 337 12.46 -9.46 29.25
CA ARG A 337 13.52 -8.98 28.35
C ARG A 337 13.91 -10.09 27.38
N LYS A 338 13.22 -10.23 26.24
CA LYS A 338 13.42 -11.34 25.28
C LYS A 338 14.81 -11.38 24.63
N LYS A 339 15.48 -10.23 24.44
CA LYS A 339 16.87 -10.14 23.94
C LYS A 339 17.93 -10.69 24.91
N LYS A 340 17.55 -11.03 26.13
CA LYS A 340 18.45 -11.48 27.19
C LYS A 340 18.13 -12.93 27.55
N ASN A 341 19.18 -13.71 27.82
CA ASN A 341 19.00 -15.10 28.20
C ASN A 341 18.20 -15.23 29.52
N GLN A 342 17.68 -16.43 29.79
CA GLN A 342 16.88 -16.71 30.97
C GLN A 342 17.59 -16.34 32.28
N ASN A 343 18.91 -16.54 32.36
CA ASN A 343 19.73 -16.19 33.53
C ASN A 343 19.75 -14.69 33.83
N GLU A 344 19.72 -13.84 32.81
CA GLU A 344 19.66 -12.39 32.98
C GLU A 344 18.27 -11.90 33.45
N ASN A 345 17.20 -12.53 32.96
CA ASN A 345 15.84 -12.26 33.46
C ASN A 345 15.69 -12.67 34.94
N ILE A 346 16.29 -13.80 35.34
CA ILE A 346 16.34 -14.22 36.75
C ILE A 346 17.05 -13.16 37.60
N LYS A 347 18.28 -12.76 37.21
CA LYS A 347 19.05 -11.72 37.91
C LYS A 347 18.28 -10.39 38.01
N TYR A 348 17.57 -10.02 36.95
CA TYR A 348 16.74 -8.81 36.94
C TYR A 348 15.62 -8.91 37.99
N THR A 349 14.85 -10.00 38.00
CA THR A 349 13.78 -10.20 38.98
C THR A 349 14.29 -10.28 40.42
N ASP A 350 15.45 -10.91 40.66
CA ASP A 350 16.07 -10.98 41.98
C ASP A 350 16.48 -9.60 42.51
N SER A 351 17.02 -8.75 41.63
CA SER A 351 17.34 -7.35 41.97
C SER A 351 16.08 -6.59 42.38
N ILE A 352 14.96 -6.78 41.68
CA ILE A 352 13.68 -6.13 42.02
C ILE A 352 13.16 -6.63 43.36
N LYS A 353 13.17 -7.96 43.59
CA LYS A 353 12.76 -8.56 44.87
C LYS A 353 13.57 -8.02 46.03
N ARG A 354 14.89 -7.87 45.87
CA ARG A 354 15.76 -7.31 46.90
C ARG A 354 15.49 -5.83 47.20
N THR A 355 15.23 -5.04 46.16
CA THR A 355 15.04 -3.59 46.29
C THR A 355 13.64 -3.21 46.78
N PHE A 356 12.59 -3.76 46.15
CA PHE A 356 11.19 -3.40 46.42
C PHE A 356 10.50 -4.30 47.45
N ARG A 357 11.00 -5.52 47.69
CA ARG A 357 10.42 -6.52 48.59
C ARG A 357 8.89 -6.72 48.39
N PRO A 358 8.43 -6.96 47.15
CA PRO A 358 7.00 -7.10 46.87
C PRO A 358 6.45 -8.39 47.46
N ARG A 359 5.12 -8.44 47.64
CA ARG A 359 4.38 -9.66 48.00
C ARG A 359 4.51 -10.69 46.88
N ASN A 360 4.22 -10.27 45.64
CA ASN A 360 4.35 -11.09 44.44
C ASN A 360 5.05 -10.29 43.32
N LEU A 361 5.76 -11.00 42.44
CA LEU A 361 6.39 -10.47 41.24
C LEU A 361 6.03 -11.37 40.07
N PHE A 362 5.44 -10.80 39.01
CA PHE A 362 5.07 -11.51 37.80
C PHE A 362 5.73 -10.89 36.58
N PHE A 363 6.07 -11.70 35.58
CA PHE A 363 6.22 -11.16 34.24
C PHE A 363 4.84 -10.84 33.67
N LEU A 364 4.75 -9.77 32.88
CA LEU A 364 3.48 -9.29 32.36
C LEU A 364 2.83 -10.30 31.40
N ASP A 365 3.64 -10.99 30.59
CA ASP A 365 3.18 -12.05 29.68
C ASP A 365 2.57 -13.24 30.45
N ASP A 366 3.28 -13.74 31.47
CA ASP A 366 2.82 -14.82 32.35
C ASP A 366 1.54 -14.44 33.10
N PHE A 367 1.42 -13.18 33.55
CA PHE A 367 0.24 -12.69 34.26
C PHE A 367 -0.98 -12.61 33.34
N ILE A 368 -0.82 -12.05 32.14
CA ILE A 368 -1.89 -12.02 31.13
C ILE A 368 -2.34 -13.45 30.83
N GLN A 369 -1.40 -14.36 30.63
CA GLN A 369 -1.72 -15.73 30.28
C GLN A 369 -2.40 -16.52 31.42
N LYS A 370 -1.87 -16.46 32.64
CA LYS A 370 -2.30 -17.34 33.73
C LYS A 370 -3.45 -16.75 34.55
N GLU A 371 -3.50 -15.43 34.67
CA GLU A 371 -4.40 -14.74 35.58
C GLU A 371 -5.52 -13.97 34.85
N CYS A 372 -5.41 -13.74 33.53
CA CYS A 372 -6.41 -13.02 32.74
C CYS A 372 -7.06 -13.87 31.64
N THR A 373 -6.34 -14.84 31.06
CA THR A 373 -6.86 -15.70 29.98
C THR A 373 -7.68 -16.88 30.52
N PRO A 374 -8.86 -17.20 29.94
CA PRO A 374 -9.68 -18.32 30.39
C PRO A 374 -8.96 -19.67 30.35
N ILE A 375 -9.16 -20.50 31.38
CA ILE A 375 -8.49 -21.81 31.57
C ILE A 375 -8.72 -22.78 30.39
N ASN A 376 -9.85 -22.68 29.70
CA ASN A 376 -10.21 -23.54 28.57
C ASN A 376 -9.76 -23.00 27.19
N TYR A 377 -8.95 -21.93 27.17
CA TYR A 377 -8.37 -21.40 25.94
C TYR A 377 -7.13 -22.22 25.54
N ASN A 378 -7.33 -23.33 24.82
CA ASN A 378 -6.24 -24.03 24.16
C ASN A 378 -6.69 -24.53 22.77
N PRO A 379 -6.56 -23.69 21.72
CA PRO A 379 -6.93 -24.07 20.36
C PRO A 379 -5.95 -25.07 19.72
N THR A 380 -4.81 -25.34 20.34
CA THR A 380 -3.77 -26.22 19.77
C THR A 380 -3.82 -27.64 20.31
N ASN A 381 -3.85 -28.63 19.42
CA ASN A 381 -3.49 -30.00 19.75
C ASN A 381 -1.97 -30.06 20.00
N HIS A 382 -1.53 -30.63 21.13
CA HIS A 382 -0.11 -30.76 21.51
C HIS A 382 0.72 -31.72 20.63
N ASN A 383 0.20 -32.16 19.48
CA ASN A 383 0.95 -32.94 18.51
C ASN A 383 1.64 -31.95 17.56
N GLY A 384 2.95 -32.09 17.33
CA GLY A 384 3.72 -31.19 16.48
C GLY A 384 3.06 -30.97 15.11
N PHE A 385 3.21 -29.75 14.58
CA PHE A 385 2.64 -29.32 13.30
C PHE A 385 3.36 -29.94 12.11
N LEU A 386 4.69 -30.10 12.19
CA LEU A 386 5.49 -30.67 11.12
C LEU A 386 5.59 -32.19 11.24
N ASP A 387 4.76 -32.91 10.49
CA ASP A 387 4.78 -34.38 10.40
C ASP A 387 5.62 -34.89 9.21
N ILE A 388 6.90 -34.49 9.14
CA ILE A 388 7.84 -34.89 8.07
C ILE A 388 9.20 -35.26 8.65
N SER A 389 9.53 -36.55 8.64
CA SER A 389 10.78 -37.08 9.21
C SER A 389 12.03 -36.72 8.41
N ASN A 390 11.90 -36.55 7.09
CA ASN A 390 12.99 -36.23 6.16
C ASN A 390 13.05 -34.74 5.79
N PHE A 391 12.57 -33.85 6.66
CA PHE A 391 12.53 -32.41 6.41
C PHE A 391 13.93 -31.82 6.13
N VAL A 392 14.01 -30.99 5.08
CA VAL A 392 15.19 -30.21 4.69
C VAL A 392 14.73 -28.78 4.47
N ILE A 393 15.50 -27.82 4.99
CA ILE A 393 15.19 -26.40 4.84
C ILE A 393 15.51 -25.98 3.39
N PRO A 394 14.53 -25.41 2.65
CA PRO A 394 14.77 -24.81 1.35
C PRO A 394 15.69 -23.60 1.48
N SER A 395 16.40 -23.29 0.40
CA SER A 395 17.07 -22.00 0.29
C SER A 395 16.02 -20.91 0.18
N TYR A 396 16.35 -19.72 0.63
CA TYR A 396 15.45 -18.57 0.56
C TYR A 396 16.23 -17.31 0.22
N ASP A 397 15.58 -16.42 -0.51
CA ASP A 397 16.09 -15.10 -0.87
C ASP A 397 15.53 -14.04 0.08
N ILE A 398 16.42 -13.20 0.60
CA ILE A 398 16.09 -11.95 1.28
C ILE A 398 16.86 -10.82 0.59
N ASN A 399 16.15 -9.90 -0.07
CA ASN A 399 16.74 -8.75 -0.75
C ASN A 399 17.87 -9.10 -1.73
N ASN A 400 17.66 -10.10 -2.58
CA ASN A 400 18.62 -10.64 -3.56
C ASN A 400 19.86 -11.30 -2.91
N GLN A 401 19.72 -11.83 -1.70
CA GLN A 401 20.75 -12.61 -1.01
C GLN A 401 20.18 -13.97 -0.61
N ILE A 402 20.86 -15.03 -1.04
CA ILE A 402 20.43 -16.41 -0.84
C ILE A 402 21.01 -16.96 0.47
N TYR A 403 20.14 -17.54 1.28
CA TYR A 403 20.47 -18.21 2.53
C TYR A 403 19.91 -19.65 2.52
N ASP A 404 20.46 -20.53 3.34
CA ASP A 404 20.05 -21.94 3.45
C ASP A 404 20.10 -22.49 4.88
N THR A 405 20.20 -21.62 5.89
CA THR A 405 20.29 -22.00 7.31
C THR A 405 19.00 -21.72 8.09
N VAL A 406 18.91 -22.33 9.27
CA VAL A 406 17.77 -22.19 10.21
C VAL A 406 17.85 -20.88 11.00
N ASP A 407 19.05 -20.27 11.05
CA ASP A 407 19.40 -19.24 12.03
C ASP A 407 18.45 -18.04 11.93
N PHE A 408 18.15 -17.61 10.70
CA PHE A 408 17.19 -16.54 10.44
C PHE A 408 15.83 -16.76 11.12
N TYR A 409 15.23 -17.93 11.00
CA TYR A 409 13.92 -18.22 11.59
C TYR A 409 13.99 -18.21 13.12
N THR A 410 15.07 -18.75 13.68
CA THR A 410 15.29 -18.80 15.13
C THR A 410 15.52 -17.39 15.70
N ASP A 411 16.31 -16.59 15.00
CA ASP A 411 16.56 -15.19 15.34
C ASP A 411 15.26 -14.37 15.25
N TRP A 412 14.48 -14.53 14.19
CA TRP A 412 13.22 -13.82 14.03
C TRP A 412 12.21 -14.17 15.12
N ILE A 413 12.09 -15.45 15.52
CA ILE A 413 11.21 -15.88 16.62
C ILE A 413 11.58 -15.18 17.94
N THR A 414 12.86 -14.97 18.19
CA THR A 414 13.37 -14.44 19.47
C THR A 414 13.46 -12.91 19.52
N GLN A 415 13.51 -12.23 18.38
CA GLN A 415 13.53 -10.77 18.29
C GLN A 415 12.16 -10.14 18.63
N GLY A 416 12.14 -9.09 19.44
CA GLY A 416 10.96 -8.22 19.61
C GLY A 416 10.86 -7.16 18.50
N ASP A 417 9.68 -6.57 18.32
CA ASP A 417 9.38 -5.44 17.40
C ASP A 417 9.38 -5.69 15.89
N GLU A 418 9.69 -6.92 15.47
CA GLU A 418 9.50 -7.39 14.08
C GLU A 418 8.39 -8.45 14.04
N PRO A 419 7.10 -8.05 14.10
CA PRO A 419 6.00 -8.99 14.25
C PRO A 419 5.71 -9.84 13.01
N ILE A 420 6.07 -9.42 11.81
CA ILE A 420 5.51 -10.04 10.60
C ILE A 420 6.61 -10.67 9.74
N LEU A 421 6.45 -11.95 9.42
CA LEU A 421 7.24 -12.69 8.45
C LEU A 421 6.33 -13.18 7.32
N ALA A 422 6.59 -12.72 6.10
CA ALA A 422 5.93 -13.17 4.90
C ALA A 422 6.80 -14.20 4.16
N LEU A 423 6.26 -15.41 4.02
CA LEU A 423 6.83 -16.51 3.24
C LEU A 423 6.19 -16.50 1.85
N VAL A 424 6.98 -16.13 0.83
CA VAL A 424 6.51 -16.09 -0.56
C VAL A 424 7.19 -17.17 -1.41
N GLY A 425 6.59 -17.51 -2.53
CA GLY A 425 7.14 -18.49 -3.48
C GLY A 425 6.08 -19.20 -4.30
N ALA A 426 6.52 -20.01 -5.26
CA ALA A 426 5.66 -20.80 -6.14
C ALA A 426 4.83 -21.87 -5.40
N GLY A 427 3.82 -22.43 -6.07
CA GLY A 427 3.03 -23.55 -5.54
C GLY A 427 3.88 -24.79 -5.29
N GLY A 428 3.65 -25.49 -4.17
CA GLY A 428 4.38 -26.72 -3.81
C GLY A 428 5.85 -26.52 -3.38
N ILE A 429 6.34 -25.28 -3.27
CA ILE A 429 7.74 -24.99 -2.89
C ILE A 429 8.04 -25.27 -1.41
N GLY A 430 7.00 -25.48 -0.59
CA GLY A 430 7.13 -25.80 0.85
C GLY A 430 6.76 -24.67 1.82
N LYS A 431 6.02 -23.63 1.40
CA LYS A 431 5.59 -22.52 2.28
C LYS A 431 4.88 -22.99 3.55
N THR A 432 3.81 -23.78 3.41
CA THR A 432 3.07 -24.38 4.53
C THR A 432 3.98 -25.24 5.41
N THR A 433 4.88 -26.02 4.81
CA THR A 433 5.86 -26.83 5.54
C THR A 433 6.81 -25.98 6.38
N ILE A 434 7.27 -24.83 5.87
CA ILE A 434 8.11 -23.89 6.63
C ILE A 434 7.30 -23.21 7.72
N ALA A 435 6.04 -22.84 7.47
CA ALA A 435 5.16 -22.29 8.50
C ALA A 435 4.95 -23.29 9.66
N GLN A 436 4.70 -24.57 9.37
CA GLN A 436 4.63 -25.65 10.35
C GLN A 436 5.95 -25.83 11.12
N PHE A 437 7.09 -25.78 10.42
CA PHE A 437 8.40 -25.81 11.06
C PHE A 437 8.61 -24.64 12.05
N ILE A 438 8.21 -23.43 11.67
CA ILE A 438 8.26 -22.25 12.52
C ILE A 438 7.34 -22.42 13.75
N ALA A 439 6.14 -22.96 13.57
CA ALA A 439 5.22 -23.27 14.66
C ALA A 439 5.85 -24.20 15.70
N ASP A 440 6.44 -25.32 15.26
CA ASP A 440 7.09 -26.27 16.16
C ASP A 440 8.30 -25.66 16.87
N LYS A 441 9.11 -24.86 16.17
CA LYS A 441 10.24 -24.14 16.77
C LYS A 441 9.78 -23.10 17.79
N TYR A 442 8.68 -22.41 17.52
CA TYR A 442 8.09 -21.45 18.43
C TYR A 442 7.61 -22.11 19.73
N MET A 443 6.92 -23.25 19.63
CA MET A 443 6.45 -24.02 20.79
C MET A 443 7.59 -24.64 21.61
N GLN A 444 8.67 -25.08 20.96
CA GLN A 444 9.88 -25.56 21.66
C GLN A 444 10.49 -24.47 22.54
N ASN A 445 10.50 -23.22 22.06
CA ASN A 445 11.08 -22.09 22.77
C ASN A 445 10.12 -21.44 23.78
N ASN A 446 8.80 -21.59 23.58
CA ASN A 446 7.76 -20.96 24.40
C ASN A 446 6.68 -21.98 24.77
N THR A 447 6.95 -22.83 25.78
CA THR A 447 6.14 -24.01 26.12
C THR A 447 4.71 -23.71 26.56
N GLU A 448 4.44 -22.50 27.02
CA GLU A 448 3.09 -22.08 27.44
C GLU A 448 2.36 -21.29 26.35
N SER A 449 3.03 -20.82 25.28
CA SER A 449 2.39 -20.03 24.23
C SER A 449 1.52 -20.85 23.29
N THR A 450 0.56 -20.18 22.65
CA THR A 450 -0.41 -20.77 21.73
C THR A 450 -0.08 -20.44 20.27
N VAL A 451 -0.24 -21.41 19.36
CA VAL A 451 -0.15 -21.19 17.91
C VAL A 451 -1.55 -21.20 17.29
N LEU A 452 -1.93 -20.12 16.61
CA LEU A 452 -3.18 -20.05 15.86
C LEU A 452 -2.86 -20.29 14.38
N PHE A 453 -3.13 -21.49 13.88
CA PHE A 453 -2.90 -21.84 12.47
C PHE A 453 -4.20 -21.67 11.67
N ILE A 454 -4.27 -20.60 10.88
CA ILE A 454 -5.45 -20.17 10.13
C ILE A 454 -5.25 -20.50 8.65
N GLU A 455 -6.05 -21.42 8.13
CA GLU A 455 -6.11 -21.72 6.69
C GLU A 455 -7.02 -20.71 6.00
N SER A 456 -6.45 -19.78 5.23
CA SER A 456 -7.18 -18.68 4.59
C SER A 456 -8.34 -19.15 3.72
N GLY A 457 -8.18 -20.30 3.06
CA GLY A 457 -9.20 -20.86 2.19
C GLY A 457 -10.48 -21.31 2.88
N SER A 458 -10.40 -21.74 4.15
CA SER A 458 -11.59 -22.13 4.92
C SER A 458 -12.41 -20.89 5.31
N ILE A 459 -11.73 -19.85 5.81
CA ILE A 459 -12.37 -18.65 6.34
C ILE A 459 -12.80 -17.63 5.27
N ALA A 460 -12.26 -17.68 4.05
CA ALA A 460 -12.50 -16.67 3.01
C ALA A 460 -13.99 -16.45 2.71
N SER A 461 -14.79 -17.53 2.72
CA SER A 461 -16.23 -17.45 2.43
C SER A 461 -17.03 -16.71 3.52
N GLU A 462 -16.60 -16.84 4.77
CA GLU A 462 -17.25 -16.22 5.92
C GLU A 462 -16.81 -14.76 6.08
N LEU A 463 -15.54 -14.45 5.77
CA LEU A 463 -15.04 -13.08 5.66
C LEU A 463 -15.87 -12.25 4.68
N ILE A 464 -16.27 -12.82 3.53
CA ILE A 464 -17.14 -12.14 2.55
C ILE A 464 -18.51 -11.78 3.15
N LYS A 465 -19.06 -12.63 4.01
CA LYS A 465 -20.36 -12.37 4.65
C LYS A 465 -20.23 -11.26 5.70
N MET A 466 -19.15 -11.27 6.49
CA MET A 466 -18.89 -10.29 7.55
C MET A 466 -18.53 -8.90 7.02
N LYS A 467 -17.89 -8.80 5.85
CA LYS A 467 -17.45 -7.53 5.25
C LYS A 467 -18.58 -6.52 5.00
N LYS A 468 -19.86 -6.93 5.06
CA LYS A 468 -20.97 -5.99 4.94
C LYS A 468 -21.01 -4.92 6.05
N GLU A 469 -20.27 -5.09 7.15
CA GLU A 469 -20.38 -4.23 8.33
C GLU A 469 -19.07 -3.60 8.85
N SER A 470 -17.86 -4.04 8.45
CA SER A 470 -16.60 -3.47 8.99
C SER A 470 -15.33 -3.76 8.18
N PHE A 471 -14.23 -3.08 8.59
CA PHE A 471 -12.83 -3.34 8.22
C PHE A 471 -12.39 -4.75 8.62
N ILE A 472 -11.55 -5.41 7.80
CA ILE A 472 -11.04 -6.76 8.06
C ILE A 472 -9.67 -6.66 8.76
N SER A 473 -9.64 -6.96 10.06
CA SER A 473 -8.42 -6.95 10.88
C SER A 473 -7.90 -8.35 11.17
N ILE A 474 -6.72 -8.44 11.80
CA ILE A 474 -6.21 -9.69 12.36
C ILE A 474 -7.18 -10.34 13.37
N TYR A 475 -7.95 -9.53 14.12
CA TYR A 475 -8.99 -10.06 15.01
C TYR A 475 -10.16 -10.66 14.23
N THR A 476 -10.53 -10.09 13.08
CA THR A 476 -11.57 -10.64 12.20
C THR A 476 -11.17 -12.04 11.69
N PHE A 477 -9.91 -12.25 11.33
CA PHE A 477 -9.39 -13.59 10.96
C PHE A 477 -9.54 -14.59 12.11
N TYR A 478 -9.10 -14.20 13.31
CA TYR A 478 -9.24 -15.01 14.51
C TYR A 478 -10.70 -15.33 14.83
N GLU A 479 -11.58 -14.34 14.79
CA GLU A 479 -13.02 -14.51 15.04
C GLU A 479 -13.64 -15.49 14.05
N THR A 480 -13.30 -15.36 12.77
CA THR A 480 -13.82 -16.23 11.72
C THR A 480 -13.35 -17.66 11.91
N MET A 481 -12.07 -17.87 12.23
CA MET A 481 -11.53 -19.20 12.58
C MET A 481 -12.28 -19.82 13.77
N CYS A 482 -12.60 -19.02 14.81
CA CYS A 482 -13.33 -19.53 15.99
C CYS A 482 -14.73 -20.05 15.65
N LEU A 483 -15.38 -19.49 14.62
CA LEU A 483 -16.68 -19.99 14.17
C LEU A 483 -16.60 -21.41 13.61
N GLU A 484 -15.46 -21.80 13.02
CA GLU A 484 -15.25 -23.14 12.45
C GLU A 484 -14.99 -24.21 13.54
N ILE A 485 -14.37 -23.83 14.67
CA ILE A 485 -13.96 -24.76 15.74
C ILE A 485 -15.17 -25.24 16.59
N GLY A 486 -16.28 -24.50 16.62
CA GLY A 486 -17.54 -24.90 17.26
C GLY A 486 -17.75 -24.41 18.70
N SER A 487 -18.92 -24.73 19.29
CA SER A 487 -19.49 -24.06 20.49
C SER A 487 -18.78 -24.30 21.83
N ASN A 488 -17.84 -25.25 21.91
CA ASN A 488 -17.13 -25.56 23.18
C ASN A 488 -15.84 -24.75 23.36
N PHE A 489 -15.44 -23.96 22.36
CA PHE A 489 -14.26 -23.10 22.42
C PHE A 489 -14.61 -21.74 23.02
N GLN A 490 -13.93 -21.35 24.10
CA GLN A 490 -14.12 -20.02 24.70
C GLN A 490 -13.27 -18.99 23.95
N LYS A 491 -13.91 -18.27 23.02
CA LYS A 491 -13.31 -17.19 22.23
C LYS A 491 -12.83 -16.03 23.12
N LEU A 492 -11.66 -15.48 22.82
CA LEU A 492 -11.18 -14.22 23.40
C LEU A 492 -11.94 -13.04 22.78
N ASN A 493 -12.37 -12.11 23.64
CA ASN A 493 -12.81 -10.80 23.14
C ASN A 493 -11.62 -10.05 22.53
N GLU A 494 -11.89 -8.99 21.77
CA GLU A 494 -10.87 -8.24 21.02
C GLU A 494 -9.76 -7.69 21.92
N SER A 495 -10.14 -7.13 23.08
CA SER A 495 -9.17 -6.61 24.05
C SER A 495 -8.23 -7.69 24.57
N LEU A 496 -8.75 -8.84 25.01
CA LEU A 496 -7.93 -9.93 25.55
C LEU A 496 -7.10 -10.61 24.46
N PHE A 497 -7.61 -10.70 23.23
CA PHE A 497 -6.85 -11.13 22.07
C PHE A 497 -5.66 -10.22 21.81
N LYS A 498 -5.88 -8.89 21.75
CA LYS A 498 -4.82 -7.89 21.53
C LYS A 498 -3.74 -8.00 22.60
N LEU A 499 -4.11 -8.11 23.87
CA LEU A 499 -3.16 -8.21 24.98
C LEU A 499 -2.32 -9.50 24.90
N ASN A 500 -2.95 -10.65 24.61
CA ASN A 500 -2.22 -11.91 24.45
C ASN A 500 -1.31 -11.90 23.22
N PHE A 501 -1.76 -11.29 22.13
CA PHE A 501 -0.96 -11.14 20.93
C PHE A 501 0.24 -10.22 21.18
N ASP A 502 0.03 -9.01 21.69
CA ASP A 502 1.09 -8.04 21.97
C ASP A 502 2.11 -8.55 23.01
N ALA A 503 1.67 -9.31 24.01
CA ALA A 503 2.55 -9.97 24.99
C ALA A 503 3.41 -11.09 24.38
N GLY A 504 3.08 -11.57 23.18
CA GLY A 504 3.72 -12.72 22.55
C GLY A 504 3.25 -14.06 23.12
N ASN A 505 2.06 -14.12 23.71
CA ASN A 505 1.43 -15.38 24.11
C ASN A 505 0.84 -16.11 22.90
N LEU A 506 0.67 -15.43 21.76
CA LEU A 506 0.14 -15.97 20.51
C LEU A 506 1.16 -15.85 19.36
N LEU A 507 1.41 -16.96 18.67
CA LEU A 507 1.92 -16.96 17.30
C LEU A 507 0.73 -17.16 16.37
N ILE A 508 0.55 -16.28 15.38
CA ILE A 508 -0.51 -16.40 14.38
C ILE A 508 0.12 -16.82 13.06
N ILE A 509 -0.41 -17.86 12.43
CA ILE A 509 0.00 -18.29 11.09
C ILE A 509 -1.21 -18.17 10.20
N ILE A 510 -1.08 -17.44 9.10
CA ILE A 510 -2.11 -17.30 8.07
C ILE A 510 -1.55 -17.95 6.81
N ASP A 511 -2.01 -19.17 6.55
CA ASP A 511 -1.59 -19.95 5.41
C ASP A 511 -2.49 -19.66 4.21
N GLY A 512 -1.89 -19.32 3.07
CA GLY A 512 -2.59 -19.06 1.81
C GLY A 512 -3.31 -17.71 1.75
N LEU A 513 -2.70 -16.63 2.25
CA LEU A 513 -3.33 -15.29 2.25
C LEU A 513 -3.77 -14.84 0.84
N ASP A 514 -3.12 -15.35 -0.21
CA ASP A 514 -3.54 -15.14 -1.60
C ASP A 514 -4.99 -15.52 -1.86
N GLU A 515 -5.55 -16.48 -1.12
CA GLU A 515 -6.97 -16.83 -1.22
C GLU A 515 -7.89 -15.71 -0.72
N VAL A 516 -7.50 -14.97 0.32
CA VAL A 516 -8.27 -13.82 0.80
C VAL A 516 -8.12 -12.65 -0.16
N ILE A 517 -6.89 -12.34 -0.57
CA ILE A 517 -6.58 -11.26 -1.52
C ILE A 517 -7.39 -11.42 -2.81
N SER A 518 -7.55 -12.65 -3.28
CA SER A 518 -8.28 -12.94 -4.53
C SER A 518 -9.79 -13.05 -4.36
N LYS A 519 -10.30 -13.64 -3.27
CA LYS A 519 -11.72 -13.98 -3.12
C LYS A 519 -12.52 -12.92 -2.37
N VAL A 520 -11.89 -12.16 -1.47
CA VAL A 520 -12.56 -11.17 -0.63
C VAL A 520 -12.51 -9.80 -1.33
N PRO A 521 -13.67 -9.24 -1.77
CA PRO A 521 -13.68 -7.96 -2.47
C PRO A 521 -13.06 -6.86 -1.61
N ASN A 522 -12.40 -5.86 -2.20
CA ASN A 522 -11.75 -4.72 -1.52
C ASN A 522 -10.94 -5.08 -0.25
N PHE A 523 -10.40 -6.30 -0.16
CA PHE A 523 -9.43 -6.61 0.88
C PHE A 523 -8.14 -5.85 0.57
N ASP A 524 -7.77 -4.93 1.45
CA ASP A 524 -6.53 -4.17 1.33
C ASP A 524 -5.47 -4.79 2.24
N VAL A 525 -4.37 -5.24 1.64
CA VAL A 525 -3.27 -5.89 2.36
C VAL A 525 -2.58 -4.90 3.29
N ASN A 526 -2.45 -3.62 2.93
CA ASN A 526 -1.79 -2.62 3.76
C ASN A 526 -2.59 -2.36 5.03
N ASP A 527 -3.89 -2.17 4.87
CA ASP A 527 -4.84 -2.04 5.98
C ASP A 527 -4.73 -3.25 6.93
N PHE A 528 -4.72 -4.46 6.38
CA PHE A 528 -4.57 -5.68 7.17
C PHE A 528 -3.24 -5.72 7.93
N ILE A 529 -2.11 -5.38 7.28
CA ILE A 529 -0.78 -5.31 7.89
C ILE A 529 -0.74 -4.24 8.99
N GLU A 530 -1.29 -3.05 8.76
CA GLU A 530 -1.39 -1.99 9.76
C GLU A 530 -2.23 -2.45 10.97
N SER A 531 -3.27 -3.25 10.75
CA SER A 531 -4.04 -3.84 11.86
C SER A 531 -3.20 -4.75 12.76
N ILE A 532 -2.25 -5.49 12.18
CA ILE A 532 -1.30 -6.34 12.92
C ILE A 532 -0.35 -5.46 13.73
N LEU A 533 0.23 -4.43 13.09
CA LEU A 533 1.18 -3.53 13.74
C LEU A 533 0.53 -2.75 14.89
N PHE A 534 -0.70 -2.26 14.68
CA PHE A 534 -1.50 -1.61 15.71
C PHE A 534 -1.81 -2.54 16.89
N SER A 535 -2.05 -3.83 16.60
CA SER A 535 -2.29 -4.83 17.64
C SER A 535 -1.02 -5.24 18.40
N ASN A 536 0.16 -4.84 17.92
CA ASN A 536 1.48 -5.18 18.48
C ASN A 536 2.31 -3.93 18.82
N SER A 537 1.67 -2.87 19.30
CA SER A 537 2.32 -1.55 19.45
C SER A 537 2.88 -1.25 20.84
N GLU A 538 2.62 -2.07 21.85
CA GLU A 538 3.02 -1.77 23.25
C GLU A 538 4.25 -2.56 23.68
N LEU A 539 4.11 -3.85 23.97
CA LEU A 539 5.25 -4.73 24.22
C LEU A 539 5.94 -5.13 22.93
N GLY A 540 5.19 -5.23 21.83
CA GLY A 540 5.73 -5.53 20.51
C GLY A 540 6.23 -6.97 20.35
N ASN A 541 5.73 -7.90 21.15
CA ASN A 541 6.23 -9.28 21.23
C ASN A 541 5.43 -10.31 20.42
N GLY A 542 4.32 -9.90 19.80
CA GLY A 542 3.50 -10.72 18.92
C GLY A 542 4.21 -11.13 17.64
N LYS A 543 3.84 -12.30 17.11
CA LYS A 543 4.43 -12.88 15.90
C LYS A 543 3.33 -13.35 14.95
N VAL A 544 3.49 -13.02 13.67
CA VAL A 544 2.61 -13.39 12.57
C VAL A 544 3.45 -13.93 11.42
N VAL A 545 3.10 -15.12 10.95
CA VAL A 545 3.62 -15.68 9.70
C VAL A 545 2.51 -15.62 8.65
N LEU A 546 2.80 -15.03 7.49
CA LEU A 546 1.90 -14.96 6.36
C LEU A 546 2.49 -15.82 5.25
N THR A 547 1.74 -16.75 4.66
CA THR A 547 2.17 -17.43 3.44
C THR A 547 1.36 -16.91 2.25
N CYS A 548 2.05 -16.66 1.13
CA CYS A 548 1.42 -16.11 -0.06
C CYS A 548 2.18 -16.55 -1.31
N ARG A 549 1.55 -16.53 -2.49
CA ARG A 549 2.28 -16.73 -3.76
C ARG A 549 2.97 -15.42 -4.17
N THR A 550 4.15 -15.52 -4.79
CA THR A 550 5.00 -14.36 -5.15
C THR A 550 4.25 -13.27 -5.91
N HIS A 551 3.39 -13.64 -6.89
CA HIS A 551 2.67 -12.68 -7.72
C HIS A 551 1.64 -11.82 -6.95
N PHE A 552 1.05 -12.34 -5.87
CA PHE A 552 0.12 -11.57 -5.02
C PHE A 552 0.86 -10.67 -4.02
N TRP A 553 2.04 -11.10 -3.58
CA TRP A 553 2.80 -10.36 -2.59
C TRP A 553 3.50 -9.13 -3.17
N ASN A 554 4.07 -9.24 -4.38
CA ASN A 554 4.80 -8.15 -5.02
C ASN A 554 3.94 -6.92 -5.39
N GLN A 555 2.61 -7.06 -5.40
CA GLN A 555 1.66 -5.96 -5.62
C GLN A 555 1.49 -5.08 -4.37
N ALA A 556 1.77 -5.62 -3.18
CA ALA A 556 1.80 -4.88 -1.93
C ALA A 556 3.21 -4.28 -1.75
N LEU A 557 3.48 -3.12 -2.34
CA LEU A 557 4.73 -2.36 -2.13
C LEU A 557 4.78 -1.78 -0.70
N TYR A 558 4.90 -2.65 0.30
CA TYR A 558 5.06 -2.27 1.69
C TYR A 558 6.52 -2.48 2.11
N ARG A 559 7.22 -1.37 2.38
CA ARG A 559 8.57 -1.37 2.95
C ARG A 559 8.51 -0.83 4.39
N SER A 560 8.00 -1.64 5.31
CA SER A 560 8.20 -1.39 6.75
C SER A 560 9.37 -2.23 7.24
N SER A 561 10.17 -1.66 8.16
CA SER A 561 11.20 -2.43 8.85
C SER A 561 10.65 -3.59 9.70
N GLN A 562 9.35 -3.54 10.03
CA GLN A 562 8.65 -4.51 10.86
C GLN A 562 8.05 -5.70 10.09
N LEU A 563 8.07 -5.63 8.76
CA LEU A 563 7.70 -6.73 7.85
C LEU A 563 8.98 -7.30 7.21
N LYS A 564 9.26 -8.57 7.48
CA LYS A 564 10.27 -9.33 6.72
C LYS A 564 9.58 -10.14 5.64
N THR A 565 10.06 -10.05 4.41
CA THR A 565 9.62 -10.91 3.32
C THR A 565 10.79 -11.81 2.93
N ILE A 566 10.54 -13.10 2.78
CA ILE A 566 11.50 -14.06 2.25
C ILE A 566 10.84 -14.85 1.11
N GLU A 567 11.58 -15.05 0.03
CA GLU A 567 11.13 -15.88 -1.10
C GLU A 567 11.78 -17.26 -1.02
N LEU A 568 10.97 -18.31 -0.92
CA LEU A 568 11.44 -19.69 -0.90
C LEU A 568 11.87 -20.12 -2.31
N LEU A 569 13.06 -20.70 -2.40
CA LEU A 569 13.67 -21.18 -3.63
C LEU A 569 13.63 -22.71 -3.72
N PRO A 570 13.76 -23.28 -4.94
CA PRO A 570 13.91 -24.72 -5.11
C PRO A 570 15.18 -25.24 -4.43
N PHE A 571 15.25 -26.55 -4.18
CA PHE A 571 16.43 -27.17 -3.57
C PHE A 571 17.63 -27.14 -4.50
N ASN A 572 18.80 -26.82 -3.97
CA ASN A 572 20.07 -27.03 -4.65
C ASN A 572 20.56 -28.50 -4.53
N ASP A 573 21.70 -28.83 -5.14
CA ASP A 573 22.29 -30.17 -5.06
C ASP A 573 22.53 -30.64 -3.62
N THR A 574 22.98 -29.76 -2.72
CA THR A 574 23.26 -30.11 -1.32
C THR A 574 21.97 -30.49 -0.59
N GLN A 575 20.91 -29.71 -0.76
CA GLN A 575 19.60 -29.96 -0.15
C GLN A 575 18.93 -31.22 -0.73
N MET A 576 19.05 -31.44 -2.04
CA MET A 576 18.56 -32.63 -2.72
C MET A 576 19.25 -33.90 -2.20
N ASN A 577 20.59 -33.88 -2.09
CA ASN A 577 21.35 -34.97 -1.48
C ASN A 577 20.89 -35.23 -0.04
N ASN A 578 20.83 -34.17 0.79
CA ASN A 578 20.41 -34.26 2.19
C ASN A 578 19.01 -34.84 2.35
N PHE A 579 18.08 -34.47 1.46
CA PHE A 579 16.72 -34.99 1.45
C PHE A 579 16.69 -36.52 1.28
N PHE A 580 17.42 -37.05 0.29
CA PHE A 580 17.48 -38.50 0.06
C PHE A 580 18.28 -39.24 1.14
N PHE A 581 19.36 -38.65 1.67
CA PHE A 581 20.11 -39.24 2.78
C PHE A 581 19.27 -39.39 4.06
N LYS A 582 18.46 -38.37 4.39
CA LYS A 582 17.52 -38.44 5.53
C LYS A 582 16.39 -39.43 5.30
N THR A 583 16.04 -39.66 4.04
CA THR A 583 14.96 -40.56 3.64
C THR A 583 15.38 -42.03 3.73
N PHE A 584 16.50 -42.39 3.12
CA PHE A 584 16.96 -43.79 2.98
C PHE A 584 18.20 -44.03 3.83
N ILE A 585 18.03 -43.97 5.15
CA ILE A 585 19.14 -44.11 6.10
C ILE A 585 19.85 -45.45 5.84
N ASN A 586 21.14 -45.39 5.51
CA ASN A 586 22.03 -46.52 5.22
C ASN A 586 21.73 -47.32 3.93
N ASP A 587 20.76 -46.93 3.08
CA ASP A 587 20.51 -47.61 1.79
C ASP A 587 21.14 -46.83 0.61
N LYS A 588 22.44 -47.06 0.41
CA LYS A 588 23.22 -46.38 -0.65
C LYS A 588 22.70 -46.66 -2.06
N LYS A 589 22.05 -47.80 -2.31
CA LYS A 589 21.51 -48.17 -3.62
C LYS A 589 20.25 -47.37 -3.95
N LYS A 590 19.32 -47.25 -3.00
CA LYS A 590 18.13 -46.40 -3.16
C LYS A 590 18.51 -44.93 -3.32
N ILE A 591 19.50 -44.45 -2.56
CA ILE A 591 20.01 -43.08 -2.68
C ILE A 591 20.58 -42.85 -4.08
N SER A 592 21.49 -43.70 -4.58
CA SER A 592 22.09 -43.49 -5.92
C SER A 592 21.03 -43.47 -7.02
N LYS A 593 20.02 -44.35 -6.93
CA LYS A 593 18.89 -44.39 -7.87
C LYS A 593 18.06 -43.10 -7.81
N CYS A 594 17.79 -42.57 -6.61
CA CYS A 594 17.08 -41.30 -6.46
C CYS A 594 17.85 -40.13 -7.10
N LEU A 595 19.16 -40.04 -6.88
CA LEU A 595 20.02 -38.98 -7.42
C LEU A 595 20.06 -39.02 -8.95
N GLU A 596 20.15 -40.22 -9.54
CA GLU A 596 20.12 -40.42 -10.98
C GLU A 596 18.79 -39.95 -11.59
N ILE A 597 17.67 -40.35 -10.99
CA ILE A 597 16.34 -39.93 -11.45
C ILE A 597 16.17 -38.40 -11.30
N ALA A 598 16.59 -37.82 -10.17
CA ALA A 598 16.40 -36.40 -9.88
C ALA A 598 17.11 -35.48 -10.88
N LYS A 599 18.31 -35.85 -11.35
CA LYS A 599 19.05 -35.09 -12.37
C LYS A 599 18.27 -34.90 -13.66
N ASN A 600 17.40 -35.84 -14.01
CA ASN A 600 16.54 -35.73 -15.19
C ASN A 600 15.39 -34.70 -15.03
N PHE A 601 15.22 -34.12 -13.85
CA PHE A 601 14.20 -33.12 -13.52
C PHE A 601 14.80 -31.79 -13.05
N GLU A 602 16.08 -31.57 -13.35
CA GLU A 602 16.80 -30.33 -13.03
C GLU A 602 16.14 -29.13 -13.73
N LEU A 603 15.84 -28.09 -12.95
CA LEU A 603 15.52 -26.76 -13.47
C LEU A 603 16.84 -26.08 -13.83
N SER A 604 17.14 -25.99 -15.12
CA SER A 604 18.21 -25.13 -15.62
C SER A 604 17.60 -23.91 -16.31
N SER A 605 18.02 -22.72 -15.89
CA SER A 605 17.74 -21.45 -16.55
C SER A 605 19.07 -20.78 -16.94
N GLU A 606 19.04 -19.74 -17.78
CA GLU A 606 20.26 -19.04 -18.22
C GLU A 606 21.05 -18.43 -17.03
N GLU A 607 20.38 -18.13 -15.91
CA GLU A 607 20.96 -17.47 -14.75
C GLU A 607 21.25 -18.41 -13.57
N ILE A 608 20.56 -19.55 -13.46
CA ILE A 608 20.63 -20.46 -12.30
C ILE A 608 20.66 -21.94 -12.76
N LYS A 609 21.72 -22.67 -12.36
CA LYS A 609 21.92 -24.12 -12.62
C LYS A 609 21.63 -24.98 -11.38
N HIS A 610 21.27 -26.25 -11.57
CA HIS A 610 21.16 -27.30 -10.54
C HIS A 610 20.09 -27.08 -9.44
N HIS A 611 18.83 -26.88 -9.84
CA HIS A 611 17.71 -26.69 -8.91
C HIS A 611 16.60 -27.74 -9.05
N TYR A 612 16.09 -28.23 -7.92
CA TYR A 612 15.10 -29.31 -7.83
C TYR A 612 13.92 -28.89 -6.99
N HIS A 613 12.71 -29.12 -7.49
CA HIS A 613 11.52 -28.73 -6.75
C HIS A 613 11.18 -29.77 -5.67
N PRO A 614 10.90 -29.39 -4.41
CA PRO A 614 10.77 -30.35 -3.30
C PRO A 614 9.74 -31.47 -3.52
N TYR A 615 8.56 -31.16 -4.07
CA TYR A 615 7.54 -32.18 -4.36
C TYR A 615 8.07 -33.25 -5.34
N VAL A 616 8.93 -32.89 -6.29
CA VAL A 616 9.49 -33.83 -7.28
C VAL A 616 10.39 -34.84 -6.59
N LEU A 617 11.23 -34.37 -5.67
CA LEU A 617 12.09 -35.25 -4.87
C LEU A 617 11.26 -36.20 -3.99
N ASP A 618 10.14 -35.73 -3.43
CA ASP A 618 9.24 -36.56 -2.65
C ASP A 618 8.52 -37.63 -3.49
N VAL A 619 8.14 -37.30 -4.73
CA VAL A 619 7.64 -38.29 -5.69
C VAL A 619 8.72 -39.33 -5.98
N ILE A 620 9.94 -38.91 -6.31
CA ILE A 620 11.06 -39.82 -6.61
C ILE A 620 11.32 -40.76 -5.44
N ARG A 621 11.34 -40.23 -4.21
CA ARG A 621 11.40 -41.03 -2.99
C ARG A 621 10.32 -42.11 -2.99
N THR A 622 9.06 -41.73 -3.19
CA THR A 622 7.93 -42.67 -3.11
C THR A 622 8.06 -43.78 -4.15
N ILE A 623 8.54 -43.43 -5.35
CA ILE A 623 8.80 -44.37 -6.43
C ILE A 623 9.91 -45.37 -6.04
N VAL A 624 11.05 -44.88 -5.56
CA VAL A 624 12.20 -45.74 -5.23
C VAL A 624 11.97 -46.58 -3.98
N ASP A 625 11.25 -46.05 -2.99
CA ASP A 625 10.93 -46.77 -1.75
C ASP A 625 10.08 -48.02 -2.02
N SER A 626 9.21 -47.95 -3.03
CA SER A 626 8.41 -49.10 -3.50
C SER A 626 9.21 -50.21 -4.22
N GLU A 627 10.55 -50.10 -4.25
CA GLU A 627 11.52 -51.08 -4.79
C GLU A 627 11.33 -51.42 -6.28
N GLN A 628 10.92 -50.45 -7.07
CA GLN A 628 10.59 -50.67 -8.49
C GLN A 628 11.53 -49.92 -9.43
N ASP A 629 11.71 -50.47 -10.63
CA ASP A 629 12.54 -49.88 -11.67
C ASP A 629 11.85 -48.68 -12.32
N PHE A 630 12.57 -47.57 -12.32
CA PHE A 630 12.18 -46.37 -13.04
C PHE A 630 12.82 -46.45 -14.42
N PHE A 631 12.00 -46.68 -15.44
CA PHE A 631 12.47 -46.75 -16.81
C PHE A 631 12.82 -45.35 -17.33
N GLU A 632 13.99 -45.21 -17.95
CA GLU A 632 14.28 -44.07 -18.82
C GLU A 632 13.39 -44.16 -20.07
N ALA A 633 12.36 -43.33 -20.15
CA ALA A 633 11.55 -43.21 -21.36
C ALA A 633 12.27 -42.26 -22.32
N SER A 634 12.71 -42.78 -23.47
CA SER A 634 13.35 -42.02 -24.54
C SER A 634 12.37 -41.32 -25.50
N LEU A 635 11.05 -41.43 -25.29
CA LEU A 635 10.05 -40.80 -26.14
C LEU A 635 8.89 -40.24 -25.29
N PHE A 636 8.76 -38.91 -25.25
CA PHE A 636 7.55 -38.24 -24.78
C PHE A 636 6.51 -38.44 -25.88
N ASP A 637 5.47 -39.24 -25.62
CA ASP A 637 4.38 -39.41 -26.58
C ASP A 637 3.56 -38.12 -26.55
N GLU A 638 3.51 -37.39 -27.67
CA GLU A 638 2.82 -36.10 -27.81
C GLU A 638 1.30 -36.31 -27.71
N THR A 639 0.80 -36.59 -26.50
CA THR A 639 -0.61 -36.42 -26.23
C THR A 639 -0.89 -34.93 -26.11
N HIS A 640 -1.86 -34.40 -26.86
CA HIS A 640 -2.27 -32.97 -26.86
C HIS A 640 -2.55 -32.36 -25.46
N SER A 641 -2.61 -33.17 -24.41
CA SER A 641 -2.92 -32.74 -23.04
C SER A 641 -1.71 -32.40 -22.18
N PHE A 642 -0.50 -32.78 -22.57
CA PHE A 642 0.73 -32.50 -21.84
C PHE A 642 1.70 -31.75 -22.74
N ASN A 643 2.12 -30.56 -22.31
CA ASN A 643 3.13 -29.77 -23.01
C ASN A 643 4.51 -30.03 -22.39
N PRO A 644 5.48 -30.59 -23.12
CA PRO A 644 6.80 -30.94 -22.56
C PRO A 644 7.61 -29.72 -22.12
N ARG A 645 7.24 -28.50 -22.55
CA ARG A 645 7.84 -27.24 -22.06
C ARG A 645 7.31 -26.83 -20.69
N ILE A 646 6.15 -27.34 -20.28
CA ILE A 646 5.60 -27.11 -18.94
C ILE A 646 6.17 -28.18 -18.00
N LYS A 647 6.88 -27.73 -16.97
CA LYS A 647 7.61 -28.63 -16.07
C LYS A 647 6.70 -29.66 -15.39
N ASN A 648 5.57 -29.21 -14.85
CA ASN A 648 4.64 -30.07 -14.13
C ASN A 648 4.02 -31.12 -15.06
N ASP A 649 3.80 -30.78 -16.34
CA ASP A 649 3.31 -31.71 -17.36
C ASP A 649 4.32 -32.79 -17.63
N TYR A 650 5.57 -32.38 -17.85
CA TYR A 650 6.65 -33.29 -18.06
C TYR A 650 6.77 -34.30 -16.90
N ILE A 651 6.72 -33.81 -15.66
CA ILE A 651 6.81 -34.63 -14.46
C ILE A 651 5.62 -35.59 -14.34
N ILE A 652 4.39 -35.07 -14.44
CA ILE A 652 3.18 -35.88 -14.25
C ILE A 652 3.01 -36.89 -15.38
N HIS A 653 3.29 -36.51 -16.63
CA HIS A 653 3.30 -37.43 -17.77
C HIS A 653 4.28 -38.58 -17.51
N ARG A 654 5.50 -38.31 -17.04
CA ARG A 654 6.48 -39.37 -16.73
C ARG A 654 6.01 -40.31 -15.63
N ILE A 655 5.35 -39.79 -14.60
CA ILE A 655 4.78 -40.62 -13.53
C ILE A 655 3.69 -41.53 -14.11
N PHE A 656 2.76 -40.97 -14.88
CA PHE A 656 1.67 -41.75 -15.50
C PHE A 656 2.20 -42.79 -16.50
N TYR A 657 3.18 -42.43 -17.32
CA TYR A 657 3.80 -43.33 -18.28
C TYR A 657 4.49 -44.50 -17.57
N ARG A 658 5.16 -44.24 -16.44
CA ARG A 658 5.73 -45.30 -15.60
C ARG A 658 4.66 -46.26 -15.06
N GLU A 659 3.54 -45.74 -14.55
CA GLU A 659 2.45 -46.60 -14.07
C GLU A 659 1.78 -47.38 -15.22
N HIS A 660 1.70 -46.79 -16.40
CA HIS A 660 1.20 -47.48 -17.59
C HIS A 660 2.06 -48.70 -17.93
N LEU A 661 3.40 -48.54 -18.01
CA LEU A 661 4.34 -49.64 -18.27
C LEU A 661 4.29 -50.73 -17.18
N ARG A 662 4.03 -50.34 -15.93
CA ARG A 662 4.02 -51.29 -14.81
C ARG A 662 2.83 -52.24 -14.84
N TYR A 663 1.68 -51.76 -15.29
CA TYR A 663 0.43 -52.49 -15.11
C TYR A 663 -0.31 -52.84 -16.40
N GLU A 664 0.05 -52.24 -17.55
CA GLU A 664 -0.55 -52.37 -18.89
C GLU A 664 -2.08 -52.13 -18.99
N ASN A 665 -2.80 -52.15 -17.87
CA ASN A 665 -4.26 -52.10 -17.75
C ASN A 665 -4.84 -50.67 -17.78
N ILE A 666 -4.00 -49.65 -17.68
CA ILE A 666 -4.44 -48.25 -17.73
C ILE A 666 -3.44 -47.37 -18.49
N SER A 667 -3.92 -46.67 -19.52
CA SER A 667 -3.15 -45.74 -20.34
C SER A 667 -2.90 -44.40 -19.62
N VAL A 668 -1.92 -43.64 -20.10
CA VAL A 668 -1.64 -42.27 -19.61
C VAL A 668 -2.88 -41.37 -19.71
N SER A 669 -3.62 -41.44 -20.82
CA SER A 669 -4.84 -40.66 -21.03
C SER A 669 -5.97 -41.05 -20.07
N GLN A 670 -6.13 -42.34 -19.78
CA GLN A 670 -7.11 -42.81 -18.80
C GLN A 670 -6.76 -42.36 -17.37
N GLN A 671 -5.48 -42.44 -16.99
CA GLN A 671 -5.02 -41.90 -15.70
C GLN A 671 -5.30 -40.40 -15.61
N LEU A 672 -4.97 -39.63 -16.64
CA LEU A 672 -5.27 -38.19 -16.69
C LEU A 672 -6.75 -37.90 -16.51
N ASN A 673 -7.64 -38.67 -17.14
CA ASN A 673 -9.09 -38.51 -16.97
C ASN A 673 -9.51 -38.82 -15.53
N VAL A 674 -9.01 -39.89 -14.90
CA VAL A 674 -9.34 -40.23 -13.50
C VAL A 674 -8.92 -39.10 -12.56
N PHE A 675 -7.68 -38.62 -12.67
CA PHE A 675 -7.18 -37.54 -11.83
C PHE A 675 -7.93 -36.24 -12.06
N THR A 676 -8.28 -35.93 -13.32
CA THR A 676 -9.13 -34.78 -13.65
C THR A 676 -10.50 -34.91 -12.99
N GLU A 677 -11.16 -36.07 -13.09
CA GLU A 677 -12.46 -36.32 -12.45
C GLU A 677 -12.40 -36.19 -10.92
N CYS A 678 -11.33 -36.69 -10.29
CA CYS A 678 -11.08 -36.50 -8.85
C CYS A 678 -10.99 -35.01 -8.48
N ALA A 679 -10.27 -34.21 -9.28
CA ALA A 679 -10.07 -32.79 -9.04
C ALA A 679 -11.36 -31.97 -9.22
N ILE A 680 -12.15 -32.27 -10.26
CA ILE A 680 -13.35 -31.49 -10.58
C ILE A 680 -14.57 -31.89 -9.72
N LYS A 681 -14.75 -33.17 -9.38
CA LYS A 681 -15.91 -33.65 -8.60
C LYS A 681 -15.71 -33.55 -7.10
N TYR A 682 -14.47 -33.76 -6.62
CA TYR A 682 -14.19 -33.92 -5.19
C TYR A 682 -13.00 -33.10 -4.68
N ARG A 683 -12.53 -32.10 -5.45
CA ARG A 683 -11.38 -31.25 -5.10
C ARG A 683 -10.12 -32.06 -4.72
N GLY A 684 -9.95 -33.23 -5.32
CA GLY A 684 -8.83 -34.12 -5.03
C GLY A 684 -8.96 -34.94 -3.75
N VAL A 685 -10.06 -34.85 -2.98
CA VAL A 685 -10.32 -35.66 -1.77
C VAL A 685 -11.56 -36.53 -1.98
N VAL A 686 -11.36 -37.74 -2.48
CA VAL A 686 -12.43 -38.66 -2.88
C VAL A 686 -12.77 -39.62 -1.74
N PRO A 687 -14.04 -39.74 -1.31
CA PRO A 687 -14.47 -40.81 -0.42
C PRO A 687 -14.14 -42.18 -1.03
N ILE A 688 -13.57 -43.11 -0.24
CA ILE A 688 -13.10 -44.41 -0.77
C ILE A 688 -14.21 -45.19 -1.48
N THR A 689 -15.46 -45.04 -1.02
CA THR A 689 -16.66 -45.66 -1.58
C THR A 689 -17.03 -45.12 -2.97
N MET A 690 -16.63 -43.89 -3.29
CA MET A 690 -16.93 -43.22 -4.56
C MET A 690 -15.82 -43.39 -5.60
N PHE A 691 -14.61 -43.77 -5.19
CA PHE A 691 -13.45 -43.82 -6.08
C PHE A 691 -13.63 -44.80 -7.25
N ASN A 692 -14.24 -45.97 -7.01
CA ASN A 692 -14.58 -46.91 -8.09
C ASN A 692 -15.52 -46.32 -9.14
N SER A 693 -16.50 -45.51 -8.72
CA SER A 693 -17.41 -44.82 -9.64
C SER A 693 -16.66 -43.81 -10.49
N ILE A 694 -15.72 -43.06 -9.90
CA ILE A 694 -14.90 -42.10 -10.65
C ILE A 694 -14.05 -42.80 -11.71
N ILE A 695 -13.42 -43.91 -11.35
CA ILE A 695 -12.61 -44.70 -12.29
C ILE A 695 -13.49 -45.18 -13.45
N SER A 696 -14.69 -45.70 -13.14
CA SER A 696 -15.64 -46.19 -14.14
C SER A 696 -16.08 -45.07 -15.10
N ASP A 697 -16.43 -43.90 -14.56
CA ASP A 697 -16.84 -42.72 -15.34
C ASP A 697 -15.72 -42.24 -16.27
N ALA A 698 -14.48 -42.21 -15.76
CA ALA A 698 -13.32 -41.68 -16.48
C ALA A 698 -12.80 -42.61 -17.59
N ILE A 699 -12.91 -43.92 -17.39
CA ILE A 699 -12.40 -44.97 -18.29
C ILE A 699 -13.48 -45.44 -19.28
N GLY A 700 -14.77 -45.29 -18.95
CA GLY A 700 -15.89 -45.63 -19.81
C GLY A 700 -16.19 -47.13 -19.94
N ASN A 701 -15.62 -47.98 -19.08
CA ASN A 701 -15.76 -49.44 -19.07
C ASN A 701 -15.86 -50.00 -17.65
N HIS A 702 -16.24 -51.28 -17.50
CA HIS A 702 -16.25 -51.98 -16.22
C HIS A 702 -14.83 -52.07 -15.66
N VAL A 703 -14.63 -51.54 -14.45
CA VAL A 703 -13.33 -51.49 -13.78
C VAL A 703 -13.03 -52.85 -13.17
N ASP A 704 -11.89 -53.45 -13.54
CA ASP A 704 -11.36 -54.62 -12.85
C ASP A 704 -10.84 -54.21 -11.46
N ASN A 705 -11.04 -55.04 -10.42
CA ASN A 705 -10.57 -54.79 -9.05
C ASN A 705 -9.05 -54.49 -9.00
N ASN A 706 -8.31 -55.00 -9.98
CA ASN A 706 -6.88 -54.72 -10.15
C ASN A 706 -6.60 -53.22 -10.41
N VAL A 707 -7.37 -52.56 -11.29
CA VAL A 707 -7.19 -51.13 -11.63
C VAL A 707 -7.44 -50.23 -10.42
N PHE A 708 -8.41 -50.58 -9.57
CA PHE A 708 -8.68 -49.86 -8.33
C PHE A 708 -7.48 -49.88 -7.37
N GLU A 709 -6.94 -51.07 -7.09
CA GLU A 709 -5.79 -51.18 -6.17
C GLU A 709 -4.53 -50.53 -6.75
N ILE A 710 -4.35 -50.57 -8.07
CA ILE A 710 -3.27 -49.86 -8.79
C ILE A 710 -3.36 -48.36 -8.56
N LEU A 711 -4.51 -47.75 -8.89
CA LEU A 711 -4.71 -46.31 -8.76
C LEU A 711 -4.69 -45.85 -7.30
N LYS A 712 -5.21 -46.65 -6.38
CA LYS A 712 -5.16 -46.39 -4.95
C LYS A 712 -3.73 -46.35 -4.39
N ALA A 713 -2.80 -47.07 -5.00
CA ALA A 713 -1.37 -47.07 -4.66
C ALA A 713 -0.54 -46.06 -5.48
N HIS A 714 -1.18 -45.21 -6.29
CA HIS A 714 -0.48 -44.28 -7.18
C HIS A 714 0.38 -43.26 -6.39
N PRO A 715 1.62 -42.91 -6.83
CA PRO A 715 2.54 -42.04 -6.08
C PRO A 715 2.03 -40.62 -5.78
N LEU A 716 1.08 -40.13 -6.59
CA LEU A 716 0.43 -38.83 -6.43
C LEU A 716 -0.80 -38.85 -5.49
N LEU A 717 -1.16 -40.02 -4.96
CA LEU A 717 -2.30 -40.20 -4.06
C LEU A 717 -1.82 -40.64 -2.67
N LYS A 718 -2.55 -40.17 -1.65
CA LYS A 718 -2.43 -40.61 -0.26
C LYS A 718 -3.71 -41.34 0.11
N ASN A 719 -3.55 -42.58 0.55
CA ASN A 719 -4.66 -43.40 1.02
C ASN A 719 -4.87 -43.18 2.53
N ASN A 720 -6.01 -42.62 2.90
CA ASN A 720 -6.47 -42.51 4.28
C ASN A 720 -7.51 -43.59 4.58
N LYS A 721 -7.85 -43.82 5.85
CA LYS A 721 -8.81 -44.86 6.26
C LYS A 721 -10.15 -44.82 5.49
N ASN A 722 -10.65 -43.61 5.18
CA ASN A 722 -11.98 -43.42 4.57
C ASN A 722 -11.96 -42.65 3.24
N SER A 723 -10.79 -42.20 2.76
CA SER A 723 -10.68 -41.37 1.56
C SER A 723 -9.35 -41.56 0.85
N ILE A 724 -9.36 -41.30 -0.45
CA ILE A 724 -8.17 -41.19 -1.29
C ILE A 724 -8.02 -39.70 -1.61
N GLN A 725 -6.87 -39.13 -1.29
CA GLN A 725 -6.60 -37.71 -1.52
C GLN A 725 -5.37 -37.48 -2.36
N PHE A 726 -5.31 -36.37 -3.09
CA PHE A 726 -4.06 -35.91 -3.67
C PHE A 726 -3.01 -35.69 -2.59
N LYS A 727 -1.79 -36.14 -2.89
CA LYS A 727 -0.66 -36.01 -1.96
C LYS A 727 -0.17 -34.56 -1.85
N TYR A 728 -0.32 -33.79 -2.92
CA TYR A 728 0.07 -32.37 -2.99
C TYR A 728 -1.14 -31.50 -3.33
N ASP A 729 -1.27 -30.39 -2.62
CA ASP A 729 -2.36 -29.41 -2.70
C ASP A 729 -2.54 -28.82 -4.11
N PHE A 730 -1.44 -28.47 -4.79
CA PHE A 730 -1.48 -27.84 -6.12
C PHE A 730 -2.03 -28.76 -7.21
N LEU A 731 -2.09 -30.09 -6.99
CA LEU A 731 -2.60 -31.04 -7.99
C LEU A 731 -4.06 -30.79 -8.35
N THR A 732 -4.86 -30.32 -7.39
CA THR A 732 -6.26 -29.97 -7.64
C THR A 732 -6.36 -28.87 -8.69
N ASP A 733 -5.62 -27.78 -8.49
CA ASP A 733 -5.58 -26.66 -9.44
C ASP A 733 -4.95 -27.08 -10.77
N TYR A 734 -3.87 -27.86 -10.74
CA TYR A 734 -3.21 -28.38 -11.93
C TYR A 734 -4.18 -29.15 -12.85
N PHE A 735 -4.90 -30.15 -12.32
CA PHE A 735 -5.82 -30.96 -13.13
C PHE A 735 -7.09 -30.20 -13.53
N ARG A 736 -7.56 -29.27 -12.70
CA ARG A 736 -8.63 -28.33 -13.10
C ARG A 736 -8.19 -27.41 -14.23
N GLY A 737 -6.92 -26.99 -14.25
CA GLY A 737 -6.34 -26.19 -15.32
C GLY A 737 -6.30 -26.94 -16.66
N ILE A 738 -5.90 -28.22 -16.63
CA ILE A 738 -5.98 -29.10 -17.82
C ILE A 738 -7.42 -29.23 -18.31
N TYR A 739 -8.37 -29.45 -17.40
CA TYR A 739 -9.80 -29.52 -17.76
C TYR A 739 -10.27 -28.24 -18.46
N LEU A 740 -9.96 -27.07 -17.89
CA LEU A 740 -10.37 -25.79 -18.48
C LEU A 740 -9.68 -25.52 -19.83
N THR A 741 -8.39 -25.87 -19.96
CA THR A 741 -7.65 -25.74 -21.22
C THR A 741 -8.34 -26.52 -22.34
N LYS A 742 -8.63 -27.80 -22.11
CA LYS A 742 -9.35 -28.67 -23.06
C LYS A 742 -10.75 -28.15 -23.40
N PHE A 743 -11.37 -27.45 -22.46
CA PHE A 743 -12.67 -26.80 -22.67
C PHE A 743 -12.57 -25.62 -23.62
N ILE A 744 -11.51 -24.81 -23.50
CA ILE A 744 -11.30 -23.61 -24.32
C ILE A 744 -10.77 -23.97 -25.71
N ASP A 745 -9.80 -24.88 -25.84
CA ASP A 745 -9.13 -25.21 -27.12
C ASP A 745 -9.94 -26.12 -28.07
N ASN A 746 -11.22 -26.36 -27.73
CA ASN A 746 -12.15 -27.18 -28.50
C ASN A 746 -11.86 -28.70 -28.51
N SER A 747 -11.00 -29.20 -27.61
CA SER A 747 -10.75 -30.64 -27.42
C SER A 747 -11.98 -31.42 -26.89
N PHE A 748 -13.00 -30.75 -26.34
CA PHE A 748 -14.25 -31.39 -25.96
C PHE A 748 -15.34 -31.27 -27.04
N THR A 749 -15.89 -32.42 -27.44
CA THR A 749 -17.16 -32.50 -28.20
C THR A 749 -18.35 -31.97 -27.38
N ASN A 750 -18.28 -32.16 -26.05
CA ASN A 750 -19.18 -31.74 -24.98
C ASN A 750 -19.20 -30.23 -24.66
N ASN A 751 -20.21 -29.43 -25.04
CA ASN A 751 -20.25 -27.99 -24.75
C ASN A 751 -21.27 -27.56 -23.66
N LYS A 752 -21.57 -28.45 -22.71
CA LYS A 752 -22.56 -28.25 -21.64
C LYS A 752 -21.99 -27.49 -20.45
N VAL A 753 -22.79 -26.59 -19.88
CA VAL A 753 -22.52 -25.97 -18.57
C VAL A 753 -22.78 -27.03 -17.50
N THR A 754 -21.72 -27.52 -16.87
CA THR A 754 -21.82 -28.48 -15.76
C THR A 754 -21.58 -27.77 -14.42
N ASN A 755 -22.08 -28.35 -13.32
CA ASN A 755 -21.79 -27.84 -11.98
C ASN A 755 -20.28 -27.86 -11.68
N GLN A 756 -19.55 -28.83 -12.22
CA GLN A 756 -18.09 -28.92 -12.12
C GLN A 756 -17.41 -27.71 -12.79
N LEU A 757 -17.79 -27.38 -14.03
CA LEU A 757 -17.26 -26.21 -14.73
C LEU A 757 -17.56 -24.91 -13.97
N LEU A 758 -18.79 -24.75 -13.50
CA LEU A 758 -19.18 -23.58 -12.70
C LEU A 758 -18.36 -23.44 -11.42
N THR A 759 -18.08 -24.55 -10.75
CA THR A 759 -17.24 -24.58 -9.55
C THR A 759 -15.82 -24.10 -9.88
N ILE A 760 -15.22 -24.61 -10.96
CA ILE A 760 -13.86 -24.22 -11.39
C ILE A 760 -13.82 -22.74 -11.78
N LEU A 761 -14.77 -22.26 -12.60
CA LEU A 761 -14.81 -20.84 -12.98
C LEU A 761 -14.88 -19.96 -11.73
N ASN A 762 -15.78 -20.27 -10.80
CA ASN A 762 -16.00 -19.46 -9.61
C ASN A 762 -14.87 -19.54 -8.56
N GLU A 763 -14.11 -20.64 -8.52
CA GLU A 763 -13.05 -20.86 -7.51
C GLU A 763 -11.66 -20.54 -8.02
N ASN A 764 -11.39 -20.76 -9.32
CA ASN A 764 -10.05 -20.81 -9.91
C ASN A 764 -9.77 -19.69 -10.95
N CYS A 765 -10.82 -19.12 -11.56
CA CYS A 765 -10.67 -18.23 -12.72
C CYS A 765 -10.98 -16.78 -12.34
N TRP A 766 -9.98 -16.04 -11.88
CA TRP A 766 -10.06 -14.60 -11.67
C TRP A 766 -8.87 -13.91 -12.31
N PHE A 767 -9.01 -12.64 -12.66
CA PHE A 767 -8.00 -11.92 -13.43
C PHE A 767 -6.66 -11.84 -12.66
N GLY A 768 -5.56 -12.18 -13.34
CA GLY A 768 -4.22 -12.22 -12.75
C GLY A 768 -3.93 -13.41 -11.82
N SER A 769 -4.74 -14.47 -11.85
CA SER A 769 -4.47 -15.68 -11.06
C SER A 769 -3.37 -16.54 -11.66
N GLY A 770 -2.52 -17.13 -10.82
CA GLY A 770 -1.55 -18.14 -11.27
C GLY A 770 -2.20 -19.36 -11.94
N PHE A 771 -3.46 -19.66 -11.62
CA PHE A 771 -4.23 -20.71 -12.31
C PHE A 771 -4.51 -20.35 -13.78
N LEU A 772 -4.90 -19.10 -14.06
CA LEU A 772 -5.11 -18.66 -15.45
C LEU A 772 -3.80 -18.57 -16.22
N GLU A 773 -2.70 -18.25 -15.56
CA GLU A 773 -1.36 -18.30 -16.15
C GLU A 773 -0.99 -19.73 -16.57
N ASP A 774 -1.26 -20.71 -15.71
CA ASP A 774 -1.06 -22.13 -16.01
C ASP A 774 -1.96 -22.60 -17.17
N VAL A 775 -3.19 -22.12 -17.27
CA VAL A 775 -4.09 -22.40 -18.40
C VAL A 775 -3.57 -21.76 -19.69
N ASN A 776 -3.17 -20.48 -19.64
CA ASN A 776 -2.62 -19.75 -20.78
C ASN A 776 -1.36 -20.42 -21.35
N ASN A 777 -0.46 -20.91 -20.48
CA ASN A 777 0.74 -21.62 -20.88
C ASN A 777 0.46 -22.92 -21.65
N ARG A 778 -0.72 -23.51 -21.49
CA ARG A 778 -1.14 -24.74 -22.18
C ARG A 778 -1.86 -24.48 -23.49
N ILE A 779 -2.48 -23.32 -23.63
CA ILE A 779 -3.17 -22.94 -24.86
C ILE A 779 -2.12 -22.57 -25.90
N GLU A 780 -1.91 -23.45 -26.87
CA GLU A 780 -0.93 -23.22 -27.95
C GLU A 780 -1.45 -22.19 -28.95
N VAL A 781 -2.71 -22.32 -29.36
CA VAL A 781 -3.36 -21.47 -30.36
C VAL A 781 -4.54 -20.74 -29.73
N TRP A 782 -4.58 -19.41 -29.90
CA TRP A 782 -5.69 -18.54 -29.48
C TRP A 782 -6.34 -17.91 -30.72
N ASP A 783 -7.28 -18.66 -31.32
CA ASP A 783 -7.92 -18.32 -32.59
C ASP A 783 -9.42 -17.96 -32.43
N GLU A 784 -10.08 -17.70 -33.56
CA GLU A 784 -11.51 -17.35 -33.59
C GLU A 784 -12.40 -18.51 -33.09
N ASN A 785 -11.98 -19.78 -33.22
CA ASN A 785 -12.74 -20.91 -32.71
C ASN A 785 -12.77 -20.92 -31.17
N CYS A 786 -11.62 -20.65 -30.53
CA CYS A 786 -11.54 -20.53 -29.08
C CYS A 786 -12.43 -19.40 -28.57
N ILE A 787 -12.40 -18.24 -29.22
CA ILE A 787 -13.21 -17.07 -28.84
C ILE A 787 -14.71 -17.37 -29.04
N LEU A 788 -15.09 -17.99 -30.16
CA LEU A 788 -16.47 -18.39 -30.43
C LEU A 788 -16.98 -19.37 -29.37
N ARG A 789 -16.17 -20.34 -28.97
CA ARG A 789 -16.48 -21.31 -27.92
C ARG A 789 -16.79 -20.62 -26.59
N CYS A 790 -15.95 -19.67 -26.19
CA CYS A 790 -16.16 -18.88 -24.98
C CYS A 790 -17.42 -18.00 -25.08
N SER A 791 -17.67 -17.39 -26.25
CA SER A 791 -18.88 -16.59 -26.52
C SER A 791 -20.17 -17.42 -26.40
N GLU A 792 -20.18 -18.64 -26.99
CA GLU A 792 -21.30 -19.58 -26.83
C GLU A 792 -21.55 -19.96 -25.36
N LEU A 793 -20.49 -20.15 -24.59
CA LEU A 793 -20.60 -20.49 -23.18
C LEU A 793 -21.16 -19.30 -22.36
N ILE A 794 -20.70 -18.08 -22.63
CA ILE A 794 -21.25 -16.86 -22.03
C ILE A 794 -22.76 -16.79 -22.29
N SER A 795 -23.18 -17.00 -23.53
CA SER A 795 -24.59 -17.01 -23.91
C SER A 795 -25.40 -18.05 -23.11
N LYS A 796 -24.90 -19.30 -23.04
CA LYS A 796 -25.52 -20.37 -22.23
C LYS A 796 -25.62 -20.03 -20.75
N LEU A 797 -24.60 -19.37 -20.18
CA LEU A 797 -24.59 -18.94 -18.78
C LEU A 797 -25.61 -17.82 -18.52
N GLN A 798 -25.73 -16.86 -19.46
CA GLN A 798 -26.72 -15.79 -19.38
C GLN A 798 -28.15 -16.35 -19.35
N ASP A 799 -28.43 -17.32 -20.22
CA ASP A 799 -29.78 -17.89 -20.40
C ASP A 799 -30.13 -19.04 -19.43
N ASN A 800 -29.20 -19.47 -18.56
CA ASN A 800 -29.45 -20.59 -17.65
C ASN A 800 -30.40 -20.20 -16.50
N ASN A 801 -31.64 -20.68 -16.50
CA ASN A 801 -32.64 -20.32 -15.48
C ASN A 801 -32.43 -20.99 -14.11
N GLU A 802 -31.58 -22.01 -14.00
CA GLU A 802 -31.30 -22.70 -12.74
C GLU A 802 -30.29 -21.93 -11.86
N LEU A 803 -29.48 -21.07 -12.47
CA LEU A 803 -28.46 -20.28 -11.76
C LEU A 803 -29.04 -18.99 -11.20
N SER A 804 -28.71 -18.70 -9.93
CA SER A 804 -28.98 -17.40 -9.34
C SER A 804 -28.22 -16.28 -10.06
N GLY A 805 -28.72 -15.03 -9.96
CA GLY A 805 -28.07 -13.88 -10.60
C GLY A 805 -26.60 -13.72 -10.22
N GLN A 806 -26.25 -13.93 -8.94
CA GLN A 806 -24.85 -13.85 -8.48
C GLN A 806 -23.96 -14.95 -9.07
N GLN A 807 -24.47 -16.19 -9.18
CA GLN A 807 -23.72 -17.29 -9.79
C GLN A 807 -23.43 -17.02 -11.27
N LYS A 808 -24.39 -16.44 -12.00
CA LYS A 808 -24.20 -16.04 -13.40
C LYS A 808 -23.14 -14.96 -13.54
N ILE A 809 -23.25 -13.90 -12.75
CA ILE A 809 -22.31 -12.76 -12.78
C ILE A 809 -20.88 -13.25 -12.57
N LYS A 810 -20.68 -14.07 -11.53
CA LYS A 810 -19.36 -14.60 -11.18
C LYS A 810 -18.81 -15.51 -12.28
N ALA A 811 -19.59 -16.49 -12.74
CA ALA A 811 -19.13 -17.44 -13.76
C ALA A 811 -18.78 -16.75 -15.10
N ILE A 812 -19.59 -15.79 -15.54
CA ILE A 812 -19.34 -15.03 -16.78
C ILE A 812 -18.10 -14.15 -16.61
N SER A 813 -17.96 -13.45 -15.48
CA SER A 813 -16.76 -12.64 -15.23
C SER A 813 -15.51 -13.47 -15.16
N SER A 814 -15.56 -14.65 -14.55
CA SER A 814 -14.46 -15.59 -14.47
C SER A 814 -14.02 -16.10 -15.84
N LEU A 815 -14.97 -16.42 -16.71
CA LEU A 815 -14.70 -16.81 -18.08
C LEU A 815 -14.14 -15.65 -18.91
N PHE A 816 -14.66 -14.44 -18.71
CA PHE A 816 -14.11 -13.25 -19.36
C PHE A 816 -12.66 -12.98 -18.92
N SER A 817 -12.36 -13.10 -17.63
CA SER A 817 -11.01 -12.99 -17.10
C SER A 817 -10.06 -14.02 -17.72
N ALA A 818 -10.50 -15.27 -17.88
CA ALA A 818 -9.72 -16.30 -18.57
C ALA A 818 -9.40 -15.87 -20.02
N CYS A 819 -10.41 -15.46 -20.79
CA CYS A 819 -10.22 -15.01 -22.17
C CYS A 819 -9.30 -13.79 -22.26
N LEU A 820 -9.45 -12.84 -21.33
CA LEU A 820 -8.65 -11.62 -21.30
C LEU A 820 -7.18 -11.93 -21.02
N THR A 821 -6.87 -12.72 -19.98
CA THR A 821 -5.49 -13.14 -19.67
C THR A 821 -4.84 -13.85 -20.85
N ILE A 822 -5.52 -14.83 -21.47
CA ILE A 822 -4.97 -15.52 -22.66
C ILE A 822 -4.72 -14.52 -23.80
N ASN A 823 -5.68 -13.62 -24.05
CA ASN A 823 -5.54 -12.65 -25.13
C ASN A 823 -4.40 -11.65 -24.91
N LEU A 824 -4.15 -11.21 -23.67
CA LEU A 824 -3.07 -10.30 -23.31
C LEU A 824 -1.69 -10.94 -23.45
N HIS A 825 -1.57 -12.26 -23.28
CA HIS A 825 -0.32 -12.99 -23.51
C HIS A 825 -0.07 -13.35 -24.98
N LYS A 826 -1.14 -13.61 -25.74
CA LYS A 826 -1.04 -14.05 -27.14
C LYS A 826 -1.10 -12.89 -28.14
N LYS A 827 -1.58 -11.72 -27.73
CA LYS A 827 -1.71 -10.50 -28.56
C LYS A 827 -1.20 -9.28 -27.78
N ASN A 828 -1.01 -8.16 -28.47
CA ASN A 828 -0.60 -6.91 -27.82
C ASN A 828 -1.70 -6.37 -26.89
N ASN A 829 -1.31 -5.87 -25.72
CA ASN A 829 -2.20 -5.13 -24.83
C ASN A 829 -2.40 -3.69 -25.35
N ASP A 830 -3.33 -3.52 -26.28
CA ASP A 830 -3.76 -2.22 -26.78
C ASP A 830 -5.30 -2.10 -26.79
N ILE A 831 -5.78 -0.85 -26.83
CA ILE A 831 -7.22 -0.54 -26.75
C ILE A 831 -8.00 -1.23 -27.87
N GLU A 832 -7.45 -1.33 -29.08
CA GLU A 832 -8.14 -1.92 -30.23
C GLU A 832 -8.32 -3.43 -30.03
N GLN A 833 -7.26 -4.14 -29.68
CA GLN A 833 -7.31 -5.59 -29.43
C GLN A 833 -8.18 -5.95 -28.22
N ASN A 834 -8.09 -5.19 -27.13
CA ASN A 834 -8.92 -5.40 -25.95
C ASN A 834 -10.40 -5.20 -26.26
N THR A 835 -10.73 -4.16 -27.05
CA THR A 835 -12.10 -3.86 -27.47
C THR A 835 -12.63 -4.92 -28.43
N ARG A 836 -11.80 -5.42 -29.35
CA ARG A 836 -12.17 -6.50 -30.26
C ARG A 836 -12.57 -7.76 -29.49
N LEU A 837 -11.75 -8.21 -28.54
CA LEU A 837 -12.09 -9.36 -27.68
C LEU A 837 -13.42 -9.15 -26.95
N LEU A 838 -13.62 -7.97 -26.35
CA LEU A 838 -14.85 -7.65 -25.64
C LEU A 838 -16.08 -7.75 -26.55
N LYS A 839 -15.98 -7.26 -27.80
CA LYS A 839 -17.05 -7.36 -28.80
C LYS A 839 -17.27 -8.80 -29.24
N ASP A 840 -16.22 -9.54 -29.55
CA ASP A 840 -16.33 -10.93 -30.00
C ASP A 840 -17.02 -11.83 -28.95
N LEU A 841 -16.90 -11.48 -27.65
CA LEU A 841 -17.50 -12.23 -26.55
C LEU A 841 -18.93 -11.78 -26.16
N PHE A 842 -19.28 -10.49 -26.31
CA PHE A 842 -20.52 -9.95 -25.74
C PHE A 842 -21.39 -9.12 -26.69
N ALA A 843 -20.95 -8.84 -27.91
CA ALA A 843 -21.73 -8.04 -28.85
C ALA A 843 -22.95 -8.83 -29.37
N ILE A 844 -24.12 -8.21 -29.31
CA ILE A 844 -25.34 -8.72 -29.96
C ILE A 844 -25.55 -8.03 -31.31
N SER A 845 -25.04 -6.81 -31.45
CA SER A 845 -24.94 -6.08 -32.71
C SER A 845 -23.67 -5.22 -32.69
N ASN A 846 -23.31 -4.60 -33.82
CA ASN A 846 -22.07 -3.82 -33.95
C ASN A 846 -21.84 -2.77 -32.84
N ASN A 847 -22.94 -2.21 -32.31
CA ASN A 847 -22.90 -1.13 -31.32
C ASN A 847 -23.58 -1.51 -29.97
N GLU A 848 -23.97 -2.76 -29.77
CA GLU A 848 -24.69 -3.19 -28.57
C GLU A 848 -24.01 -4.37 -27.88
N ILE A 849 -23.67 -4.17 -26.61
CA ILE A 849 -23.10 -5.16 -25.70
C ILE A 849 -24.13 -5.46 -24.62
N LYS A 850 -24.35 -6.74 -24.35
CA LYS A 850 -25.29 -7.16 -23.30
C LYS A 850 -24.65 -8.18 -22.38
N GLY A 851 -24.85 -7.99 -21.08
CA GLY A 851 -24.46 -8.98 -20.09
C GLY A 851 -22.96 -9.10 -19.86
N LEU A 852 -22.17 -8.08 -20.23
CA LEU A 852 -20.76 -7.94 -19.83
C LEU A 852 -20.65 -7.98 -18.30
N GLN A 853 -19.85 -8.90 -17.76
CA GLN A 853 -19.56 -9.01 -16.33
C GLN A 853 -18.05 -8.84 -16.14
N MET A 854 -17.64 -7.74 -15.51
CA MET A 854 -16.25 -7.40 -15.22
C MET A 854 -16.10 -7.20 -13.72
N LEU A 855 -15.35 -8.08 -13.06
CA LEU A 855 -15.07 -8.02 -11.63
C LEU A 855 -13.54 -8.05 -11.41
N ASN A 856 -13.03 -7.14 -10.59
CA ASN A 856 -11.65 -7.14 -10.07
C ASN A 856 -10.56 -7.16 -11.17
N ILE A 857 -10.68 -6.29 -12.18
CA ILE A 857 -9.64 -6.13 -13.22
C ILE A 857 -8.65 -5.06 -12.75
N HIS A 858 -7.48 -5.55 -12.30
CA HIS A 858 -6.42 -4.78 -11.64
C HIS A 858 -5.18 -4.52 -12.53
N ASN A 859 -4.24 -3.74 -12.02
CA ASN A 859 -3.05 -3.22 -12.73
C ASN A 859 -1.88 -4.22 -12.86
N ASN A 860 -2.15 -5.50 -13.15
CA ASN A 860 -1.12 -6.54 -13.08
C ASN A 860 -0.35 -6.74 -14.41
N GLU A 861 -0.97 -6.42 -15.56
CA GLU A 861 -0.42 -6.66 -16.91
C GLU A 861 -0.38 -5.38 -17.77
N GLY A 862 -0.11 -4.24 -17.12
CA GLY A 862 -0.16 -2.93 -17.75
C GLY A 862 -1.58 -2.34 -17.81
N LYS A 863 -1.73 -1.18 -18.47
CA LYS A 863 -2.99 -0.43 -18.49
C LYS A 863 -4.01 -1.05 -19.45
N ILE A 864 -4.89 -1.90 -18.92
CA ILE A 864 -5.98 -2.51 -19.69
C ILE A 864 -7.08 -1.47 -19.89
N LYS A 865 -7.27 -1.06 -21.14
CA LYS A 865 -8.24 -0.03 -21.54
C LYS A 865 -9.09 -0.53 -22.70
N PHE A 866 -10.32 -0.04 -22.76
CA PHE A 866 -11.29 -0.35 -23.81
C PHE A 866 -11.79 0.93 -24.47
N ASP A 867 -12.27 0.81 -25.71
CA ASP A 867 -12.98 1.84 -26.43
C ASP A 867 -14.49 1.57 -26.37
N PHE A 868 -15.19 2.34 -25.55
CA PHE A 868 -16.64 2.27 -25.38
C PHE A 868 -17.40 3.32 -26.21
N ARG A 869 -16.73 4.06 -27.10
CA ARG A 869 -17.39 5.05 -27.96
C ARG A 869 -18.46 4.38 -28.82
N ASP A 870 -19.62 5.04 -28.93
CA ASP A 870 -20.79 4.59 -29.69
C ASP A 870 -21.40 3.25 -29.23
N LEU A 871 -21.02 2.75 -28.05
CA LEU A 871 -21.53 1.49 -27.50
C LEU A 871 -22.68 1.69 -26.52
N LYS A 872 -23.72 0.87 -26.69
CA LYS A 872 -24.80 0.68 -25.71
C LYS A 872 -24.55 -0.60 -24.93
N ILE A 873 -24.26 -0.47 -23.64
CA ILE A 873 -23.93 -1.55 -22.72
C ILE A 873 -25.13 -1.77 -21.80
N THR A 874 -25.68 -2.99 -21.81
CA THR A 874 -26.94 -3.30 -21.10
C THR A 874 -26.82 -4.51 -20.19
N LYS A 875 -27.51 -4.50 -19.05
CA LYS A 875 -27.60 -5.65 -18.11
C LYS A 875 -26.22 -6.16 -17.67
N SER A 876 -25.28 -5.24 -17.47
CA SER A 876 -23.87 -5.54 -17.20
C SER A 876 -23.47 -5.21 -15.76
N THR A 877 -22.46 -5.90 -15.25
CA THR A 877 -21.84 -5.56 -13.96
C THR A 877 -20.40 -5.15 -14.18
N ILE A 878 -20.00 -4.00 -13.64
CA ILE A 878 -18.63 -3.53 -13.61
C ILE A 878 -18.27 -3.23 -12.16
N ASP A 879 -17.44 -4.06 -11.56
CA ASP A 879 -17.03 -3.92 -10.17
C ASP A 879 -15.50 -3.89 -10.09
N ASN A 880 -14.96 -2.85 -9.45
CA ASN A 880 -13.53 -2.75 -9.17
C ASN A 880 -12.64 -2.85 -10.43
N PHE A 881 -13.05 -2.17 -11.51
CA PHE A 881 -12.24 -2.03 -12.72
C PHE A 881 -11.35 -0.78 -12.62
N TYR A 882 -10.06 -1.00 -12.39
CA TYR A 882 -9.11 0.06 -12.03
C TYR A 882 -9.00 1.18 -13.07
N PHE A 883 -9.03 0.83 -14.36
CA PHE A 883 -8.83 1.78 -15.47
C PHE A 883 -10.12 2.25 -16.13
N PHE A 884 -11.28 2.09 -15.47
CA PHE A 884 -12.58 2.47 -16.03
C PHE A 884 -12.60 3.91 -16.57
N TRP A 885 -12.15 4.89 -15.78
CA TRP A 885 -12.16 6.30 -16.20
C TRP A 885 -11.12 6.64 -17.26
N GLU A 886 -10.10 5.79 -17.46
CA GLU A 886 -9.09 5.96 -18.51
C GLU A 886 -9.50 5.31 -19.85
N CYS A 887 -10.66 4.65 -19.92
CA CYS A 887 -11.23 4.13 -21.16
C CYS A 887 -11.79 5.27 -22.04
N LEU A 888 -12.02 4.98 -23.32
CA LEU A 888 -12.58 5.96 -24.26
C LEU A 888 -14.10 5.92 -24.24
N PHE A 889 -14.73 7.09 -24.17
CA PHE A 889 -16.18 7.26 -24.18
C PHE A 889 -16.57 8.45 -25.07
N ASN A 890 -17.82 8.49 -25.51
CA ASN A 890 -18.39 9.67 -26.19
C ASN A 890 -19.86 9.87 -25.80
N GLU A 891 -20.50 10.89 -26.37
CA GLU A 891 -21.91 11.23 -26.10
C GLU A 891 -22.88 10.08 -26.43
N ASN A 892 -22.51 9.20 -27.35
CA ASN A 892 -23.31 8.05 -27.78
C ASN A 892 -23.06 6.79 -26.94
N THR A 893 -22.13 6.81 -25.98
CA THR A 893 -21.89 5.68 -25.08
C THR A 893 -23.00 5.63 -24.01
N PHE A 894 -23.72 4.51 -23.86
CA PHE A 894 -24.78 4.40 -22.86
C PHE A 894 -24.64 3.14 -22.02
N PHE A 895 -24.87 3.26 -20.72
CA PHE A 895 -25.02 2.15 -19.79
C PHE A 895 -26.48 2.09 -19.34
N SER A 896 -27.13 0.94 -19.48
CA SER A 896 -28.54 0.77 -19.10
C SER A 896 -28.77 -0.52 -18.31
N GLU A 897 -29.49 -0.42 -17.18
CA GLU A 897 -29.72 -1.56 -16.28
C GLU A 897 -28.40 -2.22 -15.81
N CYS A 898 -27.34 -1.42 -15.65
CA CYS A 898 -26.02 -1.90 -15.24
C CYS A 898 -25.80 -1.73 -13.73
N SER A 899 -24.94 -2.57 -13.15
CA SER A 899 -24.47 -2.44 -11.78
C SER A 899 -23.00 -2.00 -11.78
N ILE A 900 -22.68 -0.85 -11.21
CA ILE A 900 -21.33 -0.28 -11.26
C ILE A 900 -20.85 0.10 -9.86
N TYR A 901 -19.82 -0.58 -9.37
CA TYR A 901 -19.35 -0.46 -7.99
C TYR A 901 -17.82 -0.38 -7.90
N ASN A 902 -17.33 0.17 -6.77
CA ASN A 902 -15.93 0.21 -6.38
C ASN A 902 -14.98 0.81 -7.43
N ILE A 903 -15.46 1.77 -8.23
CA ILE A 903 -14.61 2.44 -9.23
C ILE A 903 -13.88 3.62 -8.58
N ASN A 904 -12.55 3.52 -8.47
CA ASN A 904 -11.72 4.58 -7.90
C ASN A 904 -11.68 5.81 -8.82
N SER A 905 -11.87 7.02 -8.28
CA SER A 905 -11.83 8.30 -9.00
C SER A 905 -10.86 9.32 -8.39
N GLU A 906 -10.03 8.92 -7.42
CA GLU A 906 -9.15 9.82 -6.67
C GLU A 906 -8.18 10.60 -7.58
N GLN A 907 -7.61 9.91 -8.57
CA GLN A 907 -6.62 10.46 -9.50
C GLN A 907 -7.22 11.15 -10.73
N VAL A 908 -8.54 11.12 -10.92
CA VAL A 908 -9.21 11.60 -12.13
C VAL A 908 -9.69 13.05 -11.97
N LYS A 909 -9.17 13.96 -12.80
CA LYS A 909 -9.52 15.40 -12.77
C LYS A 909 -10.78 15.73 -13.57
N VAL A 910 -10.95 15.10 -14.73
CA VAL A 910 -12.08 15.29 -15.65
C VAL A 910 -12.66 13.91 -15.94
N LEU A 911 -13.98 13.77 -15.81
CA LEU A 911 -14.64 12.52 -16.14
C LEU A 911 -14.83 12.43 -17.65
N SER A 912 -14.46 11.28 -18.21
CA SER A 912 -14.52 11.00 -19.65
C SER A 912 -15.95 10.73 -20.15
N ILE A 913 -16.92 10.56 -19.24
CA ILE A 913 -18.33 10.31 -19.55
C ILE A 913 -19.25 11.01 -18.53
N PRO A 914 -20.37 11.64 -18.94
CA PRO A 914 -21.27 12.32 -18.01
C PRO A 914 -22.29 11.38 -17.36
N GLU A 915 -22.82 11.79 -16.19
CA GLU A 915 -23.76 10.98 -15.38
C GLU A 915 -25.04 10.58 -16.15
N GLN A 916 -25.47 11.42 -17.09
CA GLN A 916 -26.68 11.18 -17.91
C GLN A 916 -26.57 9.95 -18.81
N ASN A 917 -25.35 9.45 -19.08
CA ASN A 917 -25.14 8.27 -19.91
C ASN A 917 -25.38 6.95 -19.14
N PHE A 918 -25.72 7.03 -17.86
CA PHE A 918 -26.05 5.88 -16.99
C PHE A 918 -27.54 5.88 -16.66
N HIS A 919 -28.31 5.02 -17.32
CA HIS A 919 -29.76 4.92 -17.19
C HIS A 919 -30.18 3.70 -16.38
N ASN A 920 -30.97 3.90 -15.31
CA ASN A 920 -31.43 2.82 -14.43
C ASN A 920 -30.27 1.93 -13.92
N CYS A 921 -29.09 2.51 -13.72
CA CYS A 921 -27.93 1.80 -13.21
C CYS A 921 -27.94 1.81 -11.67
N THR A 922 -27.54 0.69 -11.06
CA THR A 922 -27.30 0.62 -9.62
C THR A 922 -25.82 0.93 -9.35
N VAL A 923 -25.55 1.93 -8.51
CA VAL A 923 -24.18 2.42 -8.27
C VAL A 923 -23.94 2.76 -6.79
N ASP A 924 -22.69 2.65 -6.34
CA ASP A 924 -22.29 2.99 -4.96
C ASP A 924 -22.05 4.49 -4.74
N ASP A 925 -21.83 4.88 -3.49
CA ASP A 925 -21.59 6.27 -3.12
C ASP A 925 -20.25 6.80 -3.64
N LYS A 926 -19.25 5.92 -3.81
CA LYS A 926 -17.95 6.28 -4.40
C LYS A 926 -18.12 6.72 -5.86
N PHE A 927 -18.88 5.97 -6.65
CA PHE A 927 -19.19 6.30 -8.04
C PHE A 927 -19.99 7.60 -8.16
N LYS A 928 -21.02 7.80 -7.31
CA LYS A 928 -21.79 9.06 -7.27
C LYS A 928 -20.91 10.26 -6.85
N ALA A 929 -20.00 10.06 -5.91
CA ALA A 929 -19.10 11.11 -5.44
C ALA A 929 -18.17 11.61 -6.56
N ALA A 930 -17.76 10.75 -7.50
CA ALA A 930 -16.99 11.14 -8.67
C ALA A 930 -17.69 12.25 -9.47
N PHE A 931 -18.99 12.08 -9.77
CA PHE A 931 -19.78 13.10 -10.50
C PHE A 931 -20.03 14.36 -9.69
N LYS A 932 -20.18 14.26 -8.36
CA LYS A 932 -20.31 15.44 -7.48
C LYS A 932 -19.03 16.28 -7.49
N LYS A 933 -17.87 15.63 -7.36
CA LYS A 933 -16.54 16.26 -7.46
C LYS A 933 -16.31 16.90 -8.84
N HIS A 934 -16.84 16.27 -9.89
CA HIS A 934 -16.78 16.81 -11.25
C HIS A 934 -17.75 17.97 -11.51
N LYS A 935 -18.97 17.93 -10.97
CA LYS A 935 -19.93 19.05 -11.09
C LYS A 935 -19.45 20.28 -10.34
N SER A 936 -18.84 20.10 -9.16
CA SER A 936 -18.21 21.22 -8.45
C SER A 936 -17.04 21.78 -9.25
N SER A 937 -16.16 20.95 -9.83
CA SER A 937 -15.08 21.42 -10.69
C SER A 937 -15.56 22.16 -11.95
N ILE A 938 -16.61 21.67 -12.64
CA ILE A 938 -17.20 22.35 -13.81
C ILE A 938 -17.88 23.68 -13.43
N SER A 939 -18.56 23.72 -12.28
CA SER A 939 -19.21 24.96 -11.80
C SER A 939 -18.18 26.05 -11.51
N ILE A 940 -17.07 25.65 -10.87
CA ILE A 940 -15.91 26.51 -10.63
C ILE A 940 -15.31 26.96 -11.97
N GLU A 941 -15.20 26.09 -12.98
CA GLU A 941 -14.68 26.48 -14.29
C GLU A 941 -15.61 27.44 -15.06
N LYS A 942 -16.93 27.27 -14.97
CA LYS A 942 -17.90 28.21 -15.55
C LYS A 942 -17.77 29.60 -14.93
N GLU A 943 -17.71 29.63 -13.60
CA GLU A 943 -17.55 30.86 -12.83
C GLU A 943 -16.20 31.53 -13.13
N ASN A 944 -15.14 30.74 -13.30
CA ASN A 944 -13.83 31.23 -13.71
C ASN A 944 -13.84 31.86 -15.11
N ILE A 945 -14.50 31.26 -16.11
CA ILE A 945 -14.62 31.85 -17.47
C ILE A 945 -15.46 33.13 -17.44
N GLU A 946 -16.52 33.16 -16.63
CA GLU A 946 -17.38 34.33 -16.48
C GLU A 946 -16.64 35.50 -15.83
N ILE A 947 -15.94 35.24 -14.72
CA ILE A 947 -15.07 36.22 -14.05
C ILE A 947 -14.00 36.72 -15.02
N TYR A 948 -13.35 35.80 -15.74
CA TYR A 948 -12.33 36.13 -16.72
C TYR A 948 -12.85 37.03 -17.85
N LEU A 949 -14.02 36.72 -18.45
CA LEU A 949 -14.61 37.57 -19.50
C LEU A 949 -15.00 38.94 -18.96
N ARG A 950 -15.53 39.01 -17.74
CA ARG A 950 -15.90 40.27 -17.11
C ARG A 950 -14.68 41.16 -16.88
N ASP A 951 -13.61 40.58 -16.37
CA ASP A 951 -12.36 41.29 -16.17
C ASP A 951 -11.72 41.68 -17.51
N PHE A 952 -11.80 40.82 -18.53
CA PHE A 952 -11.30 41.12 -19.87
C PHE A 952 -12.01 42.32 -20.48
N PHE A 953 -13.34 42.36 -20.44
CA PHE A 953 -14.09 43.50 -20.96
C PHE A 953 -13.89 44.76 -20.12
N ARG A 954 -13.58 44.66 -18.81
CA ARG A 954 -13.20 45.81 -17.98
C ARG A 954 -11.95 46.52 -18.47
N LEU A 955 -11.05 45.85 -19.21
CA LEU A 955 -9.90 46.52 -19.82
C LEU A 955 -10.29 47.60 -20.82
N PHE A 956 -11.47 47.47 -21.42
CA PHE A 956 -12.01 48.47 -22.32
C PHE A 956 -12.79 49.55 -21.58
N PHE A 957 -13.03 49.44 -20.27
CA PHE A 957 -13.91 50.34 -19.54
C PHE A 957 -13.13 51.39 -18.74
N SER A 958 -13.23 52.67 -19.12
CA SER A 958 -12.60 53.78 -18.42
C SER A 958 -13.48 55.03 -18.44
N TYR A 959 -13.42 55.83 -17.36
CA TYR A 959 -14.26 57.02 -17.18
C TYR A 959 -15.76 56.79 -17.41
N GLY A 960 -16.26 55.62 -17.04
CA GLY A 960 -17.68 55.27 -17.13
C GLY A 960 -18.19 54.87 -18.53
N LYS A 961 -17.31 54.73 -19.54
CA LYS A 961 -17.65 54.29 -20.90
C LYS A 961 -16.63 53.28 -21.45
N LEU A 962 -17.04 52.49 -22.45
CA LEU A 962 -16.12 51.62 -23.19
C LEU A 962 -15.27 52.46 -24.16
N GLN A 963 -13.96 52.32 -24.10
CA GLN A 963 -12.95 53.04 -24.88
C GLN A 963 -12.09 52.06 -25.71
N PRO A 964 -11.68 52.45 -26.94
CA PRO A 964 -10.74 51.67 -27.75
C PRO A 964 -9.37 51.51 -27.07
N GLN A 965 -8.75 50.34 -27.23
CA GLN A 965 -7.46 49.99 -26.62
C GLN A 965 -6.42 49.64 -27.70
N THR A 966 -5.16 50.01 -27.52
CA THR A 966 -4.09 49.75 -28.50
C THR A 966 -3.55 48.31 -28.37
N LEU A 967 -3.35 47.60 -29.50
CA LEU A 967 -2.79 46.24 -29.52
C LEU A 967 -1.25 46.18 -29.45
N ASP A 968 -0.56 47.19 -30.00
CA ASP A 968 0.89 47.18 -30.20
C ASP A 968 1.70 47.54 -28.93
N LYS A 969 2.89 46.93 -28.79
CA LYS A 969 3.86 47.26 -27.73
C LYS A 969 4.66 48.51 -28.12
N ALA A 970 4.05 49.67 -27.95
CA ALA A 970 4.65 51.02 -27.98
C ALA A 970 5.41 51.43 -29.26
N HIS A 971 5.00 52.56 -29.85
CA HIS A 971 5.86 53.30 -30.78
C HIS A 971 6.98 54.03 -30.00
N LYS A 972 8.20 53.87 -30.49
CA LYS A 972 9.43 54.67 -30.23
C LYS A 972 9.24 55.83 -29.23
N GLY A 973 9.61 55.59 -27.98
CA GLY A 973 9.98 56.64 -27.03
C GLY A 973 8.84 57.41 -26.33
N ARG A 974 7.57 57.02 -26.50
CA ARG A 974 6.48 57.46 -25.60
C ARG A 974 5.82 56.24 -24.99
N GLU A 975 5.66 56.27 -23.67
CA GLU A 975 4.81 55.30 -22.96
C GLU A 975 3.40 55.41 -23.51
N ALA A 976 3.01 54.52 -24.42
CA ALA A 976 1.61 54.32 -24.74
C ALA A 976 0.93 53.85 -23.45
N TYR A 977 0.18 54.76 -22.83
CA TYR A 977 -0.27 54.62 -21.45
C TYR A 977 -1.24 53.45 -21.22
N ASN A 978 -1.79 52.82 -22.26
CA ASN A 978 -2.72 51.68 -22.13
C ASN A 978 -2.68 50.76 -23.37
N SER A 979 -1.65 49.90 -23.48
CA SER A 979 -1.75 48.78 -24.44
C SER A 979 -2.61 47.68 -23.82
N LEU A 980 -3.62 47.21 -24.56
CA LEU A 980 -4.52 46.15 -24.15
C LEU A 980 -3.74 44.89 -23.74
N ARG A 981 -2.66 44.59 -24.47
CA ARG A 981 -1.78 43.45 -24.22
C ARG A 981 -1.05 43.52 -22.88
N ARG A 982 -0.65 44.71 -22.41
CA ARG A 982 -0.08 44.88 -21.06
C ARG A 982 -1.15 44.76 -19.99
N SER A 983 -2.32 45.35 -20.21
CA SER A 983 -3.42 45.30 -19.23
C SER A 983 -4.01 43.89 -19.11
N TYR A 984 -4.00 43.11 -20.20
CA TYR A 984 -4.38 41.71 -20.21
C TYR A 984 -3.52 40.83 -19.31
N GLY A 985 -2.21 41.10 -19.23
CA GLY A 985 -1.32 40.36 -18.32
C GLY A 985 -1.68 40.50 -16.83
N ARG A 986 -2.61 41.42 -16.47
CA ARG A 986 -3.13 41.60 -15.11
C ARG A 986 -4.41 40.80 -14.82
N ILE A 987 -4.99 40.17 -15.85
CA ILE A 987 -6.16 39.29 -15.74
C ILE A 987 -5.61 37.87 -15.82
N GLY A 988 -6.01 37.00 -14.89
CA GLY A 988 -5.45 35.66 -14.70
C GLY A 988 -5.15 34.92 -16.00
N SER A 989 -3.87 34.87 -16.38
CA SER A 989 -3.39 34.44 -17.70
C SER A 989 -3.43 32.93 -17.94
N GLY A 990 -4.23 32.19 -17.18
CA GLY A 990 -4.31 30.74 -17.23
C GLY A 990 -5.48 30.17 -18.04
N LEU A 991 -6.45 31.01 -18.44
CA LEU A 991 -7.68 30.53 -19.09
C LEU A 991 -7.63 30.53 -20.63
N PHE A 992 -7.13 31.61 -21.25
CA PHE A 992 -6.94 31.72 -22.70
C PHE A 992 -5.68 32.56 -23.00
N GLU A 993 -4.99 32.34 -24.11
CA GLU A 993 -3.89 33.24 -24.50
C GLU A 993 -4.43 34.57 -25.06
N PHE A 994 -3.64 35.65 -24.91
CA PHE A 994 -4.06 36.99 -25.31
C PHE A 994 -4.49 37.10 -26.78
N ASN A 995 -3.70 36.52 -27.69
CA ASN A 995 -4.02 36.60 -29.11
C ASN A 995 -5.24 35.75 -29.45
N GLU A 996 -5.38 34.58 -28.82
CA GLU A 996 -6.51 33.66 -29.02
C GLU A 996 -7.84 34.30 -28.63
N ILE A 997 -7.92 34.93 -27.45
CA ILE A 997 -9.17 35.57 -27.01
C ILE A 997 -9.52 36.79 -27.87
N ILE A 998 -8.52 37.55 -28.33
CA ILE A 998 -8.74 38.69 -29.22
C ILE A 998 -9.27 38.22 -30.57
N ASP A 999 -8.63 37.20 -31.17
CA ASP A 999 -9.05 36.69 -32.47
C ASP A 999 -10.40 35.98 -32.39
N PHE A 1000 -10.68 35.25 -31.30
CA PHE A 1000 -11.98 34.66 -31.04
C PHE A 1000 -13.10 35.72 -30.96
N LEU A 1001 -12.92 36.76 -30.14
CA LEU A 1001 -13.93 37.81 -29.99
C LEU A 1001 -14.11 38.65 -31.26
N ARG A 1002 -13.07 38.78 -32.09
CA ARG A 1002 -13.16 39.40 -33.42
C ARG A 1002 -13.91 38.52 -34.42
N LYS A 1003 -13.69 37.20 -34.41
CA LYS A 1003 -14.42 36.24 -35.25
C LYS A 1003 -15.92 36.25 -34.92
N GLU A 1004 -16.25 36.40 -33.64
CA GLU A 1004 -17.63 36.58 -33.15
C GLU A 1004 -18.18 38.00 -33.36
N LYS A 1005 -17.42 38.90 -34.02
CA LYS A 1005 -17.76 40.30 -34.32
C LYS A 1005 -18.04 41.17 -33.09
N ILE A 1006 -17.57 40.77 -31.91
CA ILE A 1006 -17.74 41.53 -30.66
C ILE A 1006 -16.67 42.60 -30.53
N LEU A 1007 -15.46 42.32 -31.03
CA LEU A 1007 -14.38 43.28 -31.12
C LEU A 1007 -14.15 43.70 -32.58
N GLU A 1008 -13.96 45.00 -32.77
CA GLU A 1008 -13.63 45.64 -34.04
C GLU A 1008 -12.21 46.20 -33.98
N LYS A 1009 -11.54 46.28 -35.13
CA LYS A 1009 -10.12 46.67 -35.23
C LYS A 1009 -9.96 47.82 -36.22
N ASP A 1010 -9.41 48.93 -35.75
CA ASP A 1010 -9.23 50.16 -36.51
C ASP A 1010 -7.77 50.63 -36.50
N GLN A 1011 -7.37 51.30 -37.58
CA GLN A 1011 -6.08 51.99 -37.69
C GLN A 1011 -6.29 53.47 -37.36
N ILE A 1012 -5.77 53.91 -36.21
CA ILE A 1012 -5.98 55.28 -35.70
C ILE A 1012 -4.61 55.86 -35.33
N TYR A 1013 -4.22 56.94 -35.99
CA TYR A 1013 -2.93 57.63 -35.79
C TYR A 1013 -1.70 56.71 -35.92
N GLY A 1014 -1.72 55.77 -36.87
CA GLY A 1014 -0.64 54.82 -37.12
C GLY A 1014 -0.55 53.68 -36.09
N GLU A 1015 -1.45 53.63 -35.11
CA GLU A 1015 -1.56 52.54 -34.15
C GLU A 1015 -2.76 51.65 -34.43
N THR A 1016 -2.58 50.36 -34.20
CA THR A 1016 -3.67 49.40 -34.29
C THR A 1016 -4.48 49.40 -32.99
N LYS A 1017 -5.74 49.83 -33.06
CA LYS A 1017 -6.67 49.84 -31.90
C LYS A 1017 -7.77 48.80 -32.07
N VAL A 1018 -8.26 48.30 -30.94
CA VAL A 1018 -9.39 47.38 -30.85
C VAL A 1018 -10.45 48.00 -29.95
N SER A 1019 -11.72 47.88 -30.33
CA SER A 1019 -12.84 48.37 -29.54
C SER A 1019 -14.01 47.40 -29.54
N VAL A 1020 -14.91 47.54 -28.56
CA VAL A 1020 -16.14 46.75 -28.51
C VAL A 1020 -17.14 47.30 -29.53
N ALA A 1021 -17.64 46.46 -30.44
CA ALA A 1021 -18.57 46.86 -31.49
C ALA A 1021 -19.84 47.51 -30.89
N GLU A 1022 -20.36 48.54 -31.57
CA GLU A 1022 -21.42 49.40 -31.03
C GLU A 1022 -22.69 48.63 -30.63
N SER A 1023 -23.05 47.61 -31.41
CA SER A 1023 -24.21 46.74 -31.15
C SER A 1023 -24.14 45.96 -29.83
N TYR A 1024 -22.95 45.74 -29.26
CA TYR A 1024 -22.76 44.93 -28.05
C TYR A 1024 -22.35 45.75 -26.82
N ARG A 1025 -22.13 47.06 -26.98
CA ARG A 1025 -21.65 47.93 -25.89
C ARG A 1025 -22.61 47.93 -24.69
N THR A 1026 -23.93 48.01 -24.92
CA THR A 1026 -24.93 48.05 -23.83
C THR A 1026 -24.90 46.78 -23.00
N ASP A 1027 -24.85 45.62 -23.65
CA ASP A 1027 -24.81 44.31 -22.98
C ASP A 1027 -23.52 44.12 -22.17
N ILE A 1028 -22.38 44.53 -22.74
CA ILE A 1028 -21.07 44.42 -22.09
C ILE A 1028 -20.95 45.40 -20.90
N VAL A 1029 -21.44 46.64 -21.03
CA VAL A 1029 -21.45 47.60 -19.91
C VAL A 1029 -22.32 47.10 -18.77
N LYS A 1030 -23.49 46.51 -19.08
CA LYS A 1030 -24.36 45.90 -18.07
C LYS A 1030 -23.61 44.79 -17.34
N PHE A 1031 -23.07 43.84 -18.09
CA PHE A 1031 -22.29 42.72 -17.55
C PHE A 1031 -21.10 43.16 -16.66
N ILE A 1032 -20.39 44.23 -17.04
CA ILE A 1032 -19.28 44.77 -16.23
C ILE A 1032 -19.76 45.37 -14.90
N LYS A 1033 -20.88 46.10 -14.92
CA LYS A 1033 -21.35 46.93 -13.80
C LYS A 1033 -22.14 46.16 -12.76
N ASP A 1034 -23.15 45.41 -13.18
CA ASP A 1034 -24.07 44.71 -12.28
C ASP A 1034 -23.81 43.20 -12.24
N GLY A 1035 -22.85 42.71 -13.03
CA GLY A 1035 -22.46 41.30 -13.06
C GLY A 1035 -23.51 40.39 -13.68
N THR A 1036 -24.57 40.91 -14.30
CA THR A 1036 -25.63 40.10 -14.89
C THR A 1036 -25.21 39.60 -16.28
N PRO A 1037 -24.95 38.29 -16.49
CA PRO A 1037 -24.66 37.76 -17.82
C PRO A 1037 -25.89 37.88 -18.72
N THR A 1038 -25.76 38.63 -19.82
CA THR A 1038 -26.80 38.71 -20.86
C THR A 1038 -26.77 37.47 -21.76
N LYS A 1039 -27.76 37.30 -22.63
CA LYS A 1039 -27.81 36.19 -23.60
C LYS A 1039 -26.54 36.11 -24.46
N LEU A 1040 -25.92 37.25 -24.75
CA LEU A 1040 -24.62 37.35 -25.41
C LEU A 1040 -23.49 36.69 -24.58
N ILE A 1041 -23.38 37.05 -23.30
CA ILE A 1041 -22.34 36.53 -22.40
C ILE A 1041 -22.49 35.03 -22.17
N PHE A 1042 -23.72 34.54 -21.98
CA PHE A 1042 -23.97 33.11 -21.86
C PHE A 1042 -23.53 32.32 -23.10
N ASN A 1043 -23.80 32.85 -24.31
CA ASN A 1043 -23.36 32.22 -25.55
C ASN A 1043 -21.83 32.25 -25.70
N LEU A 1044 -21.16 33.31 -25.24
CA LEU A 1044 -19.70 33.40 -25.26
C LEU A 1044 -19.04 32.40 -24.32
N ILE A 1045 -19.54 32.28 -23.09
CA ILE A 1045 -19.05 31.30 -22.11
C ILE A 1045 -19.18 29.88 -22.70
N LYS A 1046 -20.31 29.58 -23.36
CA LYS A 1046 -20.52 28.27 -23.99
C LYS A 1046 -19.51 28.02 -25.12
N LYS A 1047 -19.38 28.95 -26.07
CA LYS A 1047 -18.44 28.80 -27.21
C LYS A 1047 -16.96 28.77 -26.80
N LEU A 1048 -16.60 29.46 -25.71
CA LEU A 1048 -15.23 29.44 -25.18
C LEU A 1048 -14.91 28.14 -24.44
N LYS A 1049 -15.91 27.47 -23.85
CA LYS A 1049 -15.76 26.12 -23.32
C LYS A 1049 -15.53 25.10 -24.44
N ASP A 1050 -16.33 25.18 -25.50
CA ASP A 1050 -16.27 24.23 -26.61
C ASP A 1050 -14.98 24.34 -27.45
N ASN A 1051 -14.27 25.49 -27.40
CA ASN A 1051 -12.96 25.69 -28.06
C ASN A 1051 -11.76 25.24 -27.19
N LYS A 1052 -11.98 24.90 -25.91
CA LYS A 1052 -10.94 24.52 -24.95
C LYS A 1052 -10.88 23.01 -24.70
N ALA A 1053 -11.96 22.30 -25.01
CA ALA A 1053 -12.04 20.85 -25.14
C ALA A 1053 -11.55 20.41 -26.53
#